data_AF-A0A4Y9Z179-F1
#
_entry.id   AF-A0A4Y9Z179-F1
#
_cell.length_a   1.000
_cell.length_b   1.000
_cell.length_c   1.000
_cell.angle_alpha   90.00
_cell.angle_beta   90.00
_cell.angle_gamma   90.00
#
_symmetry.space_group_name_H-M   'P 1'
#
loop_
_entity.id
_entity.type
_entity.pdbx_description
1 polymer ?
#
loop_
_entity_poly.entity_id
_entity_poly.type
_entity_poly.pdbx_seq_one_letter_code
_entity_poly.pdbx_strand_id
1 'polypeptide(L)'
;MTADAYRSHWVMVDRVAKDKLRHQHSLSLSDHYWLMRMDIEALKTRVAGVDSALPDTDLMRRIEANYAQLRQHPSANVHVPYLQAIFSSPVALHVQLAVKRLWELLAWLLDSSHEQAGGKPTAQSDRSEMTLVSVSGPQTAHLREPTNSIDLVPFLQNALFVRPNTQACSTSKHGMSSWALSVARTVFTPDHLDENSLEHRWNCFLLLAVASSPGRNGGASITNSYARWGAVVDWQTICALASLHNAIKSDEQPLDVSFSDAMVQSLGKVLGGLWYHWSSLPGLDHAARPRVATRAICASFMHLAGRFKNRRVVEDCRQLSAASRLWEEESGDAATSPSLRSLAQEQLVALLLTGSHPEMATSVTLQCLQEERVLTDVYNAVIGMFASEDVMLASDLRDIAQRVGIPSSTDTSVELALQLAKQSDIARAKGFLSDAALSFDQRLRVLHEILAQLIQRGHRFRCARFTPDVVDAMLSHLSSPCPPPAMRSVLETVLLYMPRFQHSKAAVTLVEAVLKTDKSYFSRTFPDLFIRSLLRHRQFRHAKRTHELARGLRVRGTPSSEWLASQLSNHGSSTLAKKIAKSSRTKPGVPDVARVVKFKEAHPSRSLVYKLPSLLRRRRLRDSPSIHRALEVLVRAGRIRAVKQLYSELHESQSPNARIAIGNSILHQSMQHPTRSQVGRGVKTLRTLTELVDQYGFVPDRVTVNVLVKAYMEWTAGFTNEDLRALFDHFVRIGYPTGGGALSGVPFGTAEGPPPVYLPAPKSPLSFRKHARPLYKNVRQGVLPEKRCECCEDRGEDLEGGRG
;
A
#
# COMPACT_ATOMS: atom_id res chain seq x y z
N MET A 1 5.52 32.58 -59.91
CA MET A 1 6.82 32.02 -60.35
C MET A 1 6.49 30.86 -61.28
N THR A 2 6.88 30.95 -62.54
CA THR A 2 6.65 29.89 -63.53
C THR A 2 7.54 28.69 -63.22
N ALA A 3 7.05 27.47 -63.46
CA ALA A 3 7.79 26.21 -63.21
C ALA A 3 9.15 26.16 -63.94
N ASP A 4 9.35 26.99 -64.97
CA ASP A 4 10.57 27.06 -65.78
C ASP A 4 11.76 27.79 -65.12
N ALA A 5 11.58 28.43 -63.95
CA ALA A 5 12.66 29.19 -63.31
C ALA A 5 13.57 28.35 -62.38
N TYR A 6 13.22 27.10 -62.05
CA TYR A 6 14.02 26.25 -61.18
C TYR A 6 14.89 25.29 -61.99
N ARG A 7 16.06 25.77 -62.45
CA ARG A 7 17.06 24.89 -63.07
C ARG A 7 17.62 23.96 -61.99
N SER A 8 17.38 22.66 -62.11
CA SER A 8 17.91 21.70 -61.14
C SER A 8 19.45 21.69 -61.20
N HIS A 9 20.10 21.93 -60.06
CA HIS A 9 21.57 21.96 -59.95
C HIS A 9 22.18 20.54 -59.92
N TRP A 10 21.42 19.51 -60.29
CA TRP A 10 21.83 18.11 -60.25
C TRP A 10 23.06 17.81 -61.13
N VAL A 11 23.14 18.42 -62.31
CA VAL A 11 24.31 18.30 -63.20
C VAL A 11 25.58 18.83 -62.53
N MET A 12 25.46 19.89 -61.73
CA MET A 12 26.58 20.44 -60.97
C MET A 12 27.00 19.50 -59.83
N VAL A 13 26.04 18.92 -59.11
CA VAL A 13 26.31 17.95 -58.03
C VAL A 13 27.07 16.73 -58.57
N ASP A 14 26.63 16.14 -59.69
CA ASP A 14 27.32 15.02 -60.34
C ASP A 14 28.74 15.39 -60.78
N ARG A 15 28.91 16.58 -61.38
CA ARG A 15 30.22 17.08 -61.81
C ARG A 15 31.18 17.28 -60.64
N VAL A 16 30.72 17.89 -59.55
CA VAL A 16 31.54 18.11 -58.35
C VAL A 16 31.99 16.78 -57.75
N ALA A 17 31.11 15.78 -57.68
CA ALA A 17 31.48 14.46 -57.19
C ALA A 17 32.52 13.77 -58.09
N LYS A 18 32.35 13.84 -59.42
CA LYS A 18 33.32 13.30 -60.38
C LYS A 18 34.68 14.00 -60.27
N ASP A 19 34.69 15.31 -60.11
CA ASP A 19 35.93 16.07 -59.96
C ASP A 19 36.62 15.74 -58.63
N LYS A 20 35.89 15.58 -57.51
CA LYS A 20 36.47 15.10 -56.25
C LYS A 20 37.14 13.73 -56.40
N LEU A 21 36.47 12.78 -57.06
CA LEU A 21 37.01 11.44 -57.29
C LEU A 21 38.24 11.44 -58.22
N ARG A 22 38.24 12.27 -59.28
CA ARG A 22 39.40 12.44 -60.19
C ARG A 22 40.64 12.95 -59.46
N HIS A 23 40.45 13.83 -58.49
CA HIS A 23 41.53 14.37 -57.66
C HIS A 23 41.83 13.49 -56.44
N GLN A 24 41.33 12.25 -56.40
CA GLN A 24 41.55 11.27 -55.34
C GLN A 24 41.06 11.73 -53.96
N HIS A 25 40.10 12.66 -53.89
CA HIS A 25 39.44 13.03 -52.65
C HIS A 25 38.32 12.02 -52.33
N SER A 26 38.20 11.64 -51.06
CA SER A 26 37.04 10.88 -50.58
C SER A 26 35.78 11.75 -50.57
N LEU A 27 34.63 11.12 -50.81
CA LEU A 27 33.34 11.78 -50.71
C LEU A 27 32.96 11.92 -49.22
N SER A 28 32.50 13.12 -48.84
CA SER A 28 31.98 13.37 -47.50
C SER A 28 30.56 12.82 -47.34
N LEU A 29 30.06 12.73 -46.09
CA LEU A 29 28.66 12.38 -45.84
C LEU A 29 27.69 13.36 -46.53
N SER A 30 28.03 14.65 -46.62
CA SER A 30 27.20 15.60 -47.36
C SER A 30 27.19 15.31 -48.86
N ASP A 31 28.32 14.88 -49.44
CA ASP A 31 28.40 14.53 -50.86
C ASP A 31 27.52 13.32 -51.16
N HIS A 32 27.61 12.28 -50.32
CA HIS A 32 26.75 11.09 -50.43
C HIS A 32 25.26 11.42 -50.30
N TYR A 33 24.88 12.34 -49.41
CA TYR A 33 23.49 12.80 -49.28
C TYR A 33 22.98 13.45 -50.58
N TRP A 34 23.75 14.38 -51.15
CA TRP A 34 23.33 15.08 -52.37
C TRP A 34 23.32 14.16 -53.59
N LEU A 35 24.26 13.23 -53.71
CA LEU A 35 24.26 12.22 -54.77
C LEU A 35 23.07 11.27 -54.66
N MET A 36 22.72 10.85 -53.44
CA MET A 36 21.51 10.07 -53.19
C MET A 36 20.25 10.85 -53.61
N ARG A 37 20.13 12.12 -53.19
CA ARG A 37 18.97 12.97 -53.54
C ARG A 37 18.85 13.21 -55.04
N MET A 38 19.97 13.40 -55.72
CA MET A 38 20.05 13.54 -57.18
C MET A 38 19.53 12.29 -57.88
N ASP A 39 20.02 11.10 -57.48
CA ASP A 39 19.60 9.84 -58.09
C ASP A 39 18.12 9.52 -57.80
N ILE A 40 17.61 9.89 -56.62
CA ILE A 40 16.18 9.81 -56.27
C ILE A 40 15.33 10.71 -57.17
N GLU A 41 15.77 11.94 -57.43
CA GLU A 41 15.02 12.86 -58.29
C GLU A 41 15.02 12.39 -59.75
N ALA A 42 16.15 11.88 -60.23
CA ALA A 42 16.24 11.24 -61.55
C ALA A 42 15.24 10.08 -61.68
N LEU A 43 15.13 9.24 -60.64
CA LEU A 43 14.15 8.16 -60.58
C LEU A 43 12.69 8.68 -60.67
N LYS A 44 12.35 9.75 -59.95
CA LYS A 44 11.01 10.37 -59.99
C LYS A 44 10.67 10.95 -61.36
N THR A 45 11.59 11.69 -61.97
CA THR A 45 11.35 12.33 -63.28
C THR A 45 11.08 11.32 -64.40
N ARG A 46 11.59 10.09 -64.25
CA ARG A 46 11.33 9.01 -65.21
C ARG A 46 9.94 8.41 -65.10
N VAL A 47 9.40 8.28 -63.87
CA VAL A 47 8.00 7.86 -63.65
C VAL A 47 7.03 8.84 -64.32
N ALA A 48 7.41 10.11 -64.45
CA ALA A 48 6.66 11.14 -65.17
C ALA A 48 6.83 11.11 -66.71
N GLY A 49 7.49 10.08 -67.28
CA GLY A 49 7.56 9.84 -68.73
C GLY A 49 8.74 10.47 -69.48
N VAL A 50 9.79 10.95 -68.79
CA VAL A 50 11.00 11.49 -69.43
C VAL A 50 12.09 10.40 -69.54
N ASP A 51 12.58 10.13 -70.75
CA ASP A 51 13.58 9.09 -71.02
C ASP A 51 14.94 9.36 -70.36
N SER A 52 15.21 8.62 -69.28
CA SER A 52 16.54 8.53 -68.64
C SER A 52 17.41 7.48 -69.34
N ALA A 53 18.72 7.77 -69.46
CA ALA A 53 19.72 6.91 -70.09
C ALA A 53 20.12 5.67 -69.25
N LEU A 54 19.83 5.64 -67.94
CA LEU A 54 20.22 4.54 -67.05
C LEU A 54 19.01 3.69 -66.64
N PRO A 55 19.10 2.35 -66.58
CA PRO A 55 18.05 1.47 -66.03
C PRO A 55 17.70 1.81 -64.57
N ASP A 56 16.43 1.66 -64.17
CA ASP A 56 15.96 1.94 -62.80
C ASP A 56 16.71 1.10 -61.75
N THR A 57 17.11 -0.12 -62.12
CA THR A 57 17.91 -1.01 -61.29
C THR A 57 19.29 -0.45 -60.97
N ASP A 58 19.92 0.28 -61.90
CA ASP A 58 21.22 0.90 -61.70
C ASP A 58 21.11 2.19 -60.87
N LEU A 59 20.07 2.99 -61.08
CA LEU A 59 19.77 4.15 -60.23
C LEU A 59 19.51 3.72 -58.78
N MET A 60 18.70 2.69 -58.56
CA MET A 60 18.43 2.17 -57.22
C MET A 60 19.69 1.63 -56.54
N ARG A 61 20.57 0.94 -57.29
CA ARG A 61 21.86 0.47 -56.76
C ARG A 61 22.75 1.64 -56.31
N ARG A 62 22.76 2.75 -57.06
CA ARG A 62 23.50 3.97 -56.67
C ARG A 62 22.90 4.67 -55.46
N ILE A 63 21.57 4.76 -55.38
CA ILE A 63 20.85 5.28 -54.21
C ILE A 63 21.23 4.47 -52.96
N GLU A 64 21.22 3.14 -53.05
CA GLU A 64 21.60 2.26 -51.95
C GLU A 64 23.08 2.40 -51.57
N ALA A 65 23.99 2.46 -52.54
CA ALA A 65 25.42 2.63 -52.27
C ALA A 65 25.72 3.95 -51.53
N ASN A 66 25.06 5.05 -51.94
CA ASN A 66 25.21 6.33 -51.25
C ASN A 66 24.56 6.32 -49.87
N TYR A 67 23.38 5.71 -49.71
CA TYR A 67 22.73 5.60 -48.41
C TYR A 67 23.49 4.71 -47.42
N ALA A 68 24.18 3.67 -47.88
CA ALA A 68 24.98 2.80 -47.01
C ALA A 68 26.05 3.56 -46.21
N GLN A 69 26.58 4.65 -46.79
CA GLN A 69 27.52 5.56 -46.10
C GLN A 69 26.82 6.48 -45.09
N LEU A 70 25.51 6.70 -45.26
CA LEU A 70 24.68 7.60 -44.46
C LEU A 70 23.89 6.88 -43.36
N ARG A 71 23.92 5.54 -43.32
CA ARG A 71 23.03 4.71 -42.49
C ARG A 71 23.10 4.99 -40.98
N GLN A 72 24.23 5.51 -40.49
CA GLN A 72 24.44 5.85 -39.07
C GLN A 72 24.19 7.33 -38.77
N HIS A 73 23.71 8.10 -39.74
CA HIS A 73 23.50 9.53 -39.56
C HIS A 73 22.31 9.77 -38.61
N PRO A 74 22.38 10.71 -37.65
CA PRO A 74 21.30 10.88 -36.67
C PRO A 74 20.07 11.64 -37.19
N SER A 75 20.11 12.17 -38.41
CA SER A 75 19.09 13.09 -38.93
C SER A 75 18.05 12.38 -39.78
N ALA A 76 16.77 12.49 -39.39
CA ALA A 76 15.64 11.98 -40.17
C ALA A 76 15.61 12.51 -41.62
N ASN A 77 16.13 13.72 -41.87
CA ASN A 77 16.20 14.34 -43.20
C ASN A 77 17.05 13.54 -44.21
N VAL A 78 17.90 12.64 -43.71
CA VAL A 78 18.73 11.73 -44.51
C VAL A 78 17.96 10.46 -44.86
N HIS A 79 17.23 9.89 -43.90
CA HIS A 79 16.57 8.59 -44.07
C HIS A 79 15.22 8.69 -44.78
N VAL A 80 14.44 9.75 -44.51
CA VAL A 80 13.10 9.91 -45.08
C VAL A 80 13.13 9.92 -46.62
N PRO A 81 13.97 10.71 -47.31
CA PRO A 81 13.98 10.72 -48.78
C PRO A 81 14.37 9.36 -49.37
N TYR A 82 15.33 8.66 -48.75
CA TYR A 82 15.76 7.33 -49.18
C TYR A 82 14.61 6.31 -49.07
N LEU A 83 13.98 6.24 -47.89
CA LEU A 83 12.87 5.32 -47.67
C LEU A 83 11.69 5.64 -48.57
N GLN A 84 11.35 6.93 -48.78
CA GLN A 84 10.32 7.35 -49.74
C GLN A 84 10.62 6.86 -51.15
N ALA A 85 11.86 7.00 -51.63
CA ALA A 85 12.25 6.55 -52.96
C ALA A 85 12.12 5.02 -53.11
N ILE A 86 12.52 4.27 -52.10
CA ILE A 86 12.41 2.81 -52.09
C ILE A 86 10.95 2.36 -51.99
N PHE A 87 10.10 3.01 -51.19
CA PHE A 87 8.67 2.73 -51.13
C PHE A 87 7.92 3.10 -52.41
N SER A 88 8.44 4.07 -53.17
CA SER A 88 7.88 4.47 -54.47
C SER A 88 8.19 3.46 -55.58
N SER A 89 9.14 2.56 -55.35
CA SER A 89 9.51 1.57 -56.35
C SER A 89 8.41 0.49 -56.49
N PRO A 90 8.04 0.09 -57.72
CA PRO A 90 7.15 -1.04 -57.96
C PRO A 90 7.79 -2.40 -57.68
N VAL A 91 9.12 -2.47 -57.56
CA VAL A 91 9.85 -3.71 -57.29
C VAL A 91 9.64 -4.16 -55.84
N ALA A 92 9.04 -5.33 -55.64
CA ALA A 92 8.75 -5.89 -54.32
C ALA A 92 10.00 -6.02 -53.41
N LEU A 93 11.16 -6.33 -53.98
CA LEU A 93 12.43 -6.41 -53.24
C LEU A 93 12.82 -5.07 -52.60
N HIS A 94 12.47 -3.95 -53.23
CA HIS A 94 12.74 -2.62 -52.68
C HIS A 94 11.85 -2.37 -51.45
N VAL A 95 10.57 -2.72 -51.49
CA VAL A 95 9.68 -2.62 -50.31
C VAL A 95 10.23 -3.44 -49.13
N GLN A 96 10.72 -4.66 -49.39
CA GLN A 96 11.39 -5.50 -48.38
C GLN A 96 12.61 -4.81 -47.77
N LEU A 97 13.45 -4.22 -48.63
CA LEU A 97 14.63 -3.46 -48.19
C LEU A 97 14.24 -2.23 -47.37
N ALA A 98 13.17 -1.50 -47.73
CA ALA A 98 12.69 -0.36 -46.96
C ALA A 98 12.25 -0.76 -45.55
N VAL A 99 11.47 -1.85 -45.45
CA VAL A 99 11.02 -2.41 -44.17
C VAL A 99 12.22 -2.75 -43.28
N LYS A 100 13.20 -3.46 -43.84
CA LYS A 100 14.43 -3.83 -43.12
C LYS A 100 15.19 -2.60 -42.63
N ARG A 101 15.46 -1.63 -43.52
CA ARG A 101 16.23 -0.43 -43.19
C ARG A 101 15.56 0.45 -42.16
N LEU A 102 14.24 0.52 -42.19
CA LEU A 102 13.50 1.29 -41.20
C LEU A 102 13.47 0.57 -39.86
N TRP A 103 13.43 -0.76 -39.82
CA TRP A 103 13.65 -1.50 -38.58
C TRP A 103 15.04 -1.26 -38.00
N GLU A 104 16.09 -1.38 -38.81
CA GLU A 104 17.47 -1.07 -38.37
C GLU A 104 17.55 0.35 -37.77
N LEU A 105 16.87 1.31 -38.40
CA LEU A 105 16.80 2.68 -37.91
C LEU A 105 16.02 2.83 -36.61
N LEU A 106 14.90 2.12 -36.47
CA LEU A 106 14.11 2.10 -35.23
C LEU A 106 14.88 1.44 -34.09
N ALA A 107 15.52 0.30 -34.34
CA ALA A 107 16.39 -0.38 -33.39
C ALA A 107 17.55 0.53 -32.96
N TRP A 108 18.21 1.18 -33.91
CA TRP A 108 19.27 2.16 -33.62
C TRP A 108 18.76 3.35 -32.79
N LEU A 109 17.57 3.86 -33.11
CA LEU A 109 16.93 4.95 -32.34
C LEU A 109 16.49 4.53 -30.94
N LEU A 110 16.13 3.26 -30.75
CA LEU A 110 15.80 2.68 -29.45
C LEU A 110 17.08 2.52 -28.60
N ASP A 111 18.14 1.93 -29.15
CA ASP A 111 19.43 1.74 -28.46
C ASP A 111 20.09 3.06 -28.08
N SER A 112 20.10 4.04 -28.99
CA SER A 112 20.70 5.36 -28.76
C SER A 112 20.00 6.17 -27.66
N SER A 113 18.74 5.86 -27.35
CA SER A 113 17.97 6.56 -26.31
C SER A 113 18.32 6.10 -24.89
N HIS A 114 18.70 4.82 -24.73
CA HIS A 114 19.15 4.28 -23.45
C HIS A 114 20.50 4.87 -23.02
N GLU A 115 21.41 5.14 -23.97
CA GLU A 115 22.70 5.76 -23.67
C GLU A 115 22.60 7.23 -23.24
N GLN A 116 21.59 7.98 -23.73
CA GLN A 116 21.39 9.39 -23.33
C GLN A 116 20.66 9.55 -21.99
N ALA A 117 19.78 8.61 -21.62
CA ALA A 117 19.10 8.62 -20.32
C ALA A 117 20.01 8.15 -19.16
N GLY A 118 21.09 7.42 -19.47
CA GLY A 118 22.15 7.05 -18.53
C GLY A 118 23.06 8.23 -18.18
N GLY A 119 22.51 9.26 -17.53
CA GLY A 119 23.32 10.31 -16.92
C GLY A 119 24.39 9.69 -16.02
N LYS A 120 25.66 10.11 -16.19
CA LYS A 120 26.80 9.67 -15.38
C LYS A 120 26.38 9.55 -13.90
N PRO A 121 26.58 8.40 -13.23
CA PRO A 121 26.19 8.25 -11.84
C PRO A 121 26.99 9.24 -11.00
N THR A 122 26.30 10.27 -10.49
CA THR A 122 26.85 11.21 -9.53
C THR A 122 27.12 10.44 -8.25
N ALA A 123 28.40 10.24 -7.95
CA ALA A 123 28.84 9.55 -6.75
C ALA A 123 28.51 10.37 -5.50
N GLN A 124 27.52 9.96 -4.71
CA GLN A 124 27.57 10.07 -3.24
C GLN A 124 26.41 9.39 -2.51
N SER A 125 26.80 8.77 -1.39
CA SER A 125 26.01 8.47 -0.17
C SER A 125 25.30 7.12 -0.05
N ASP A 126 26.11 6.14 0.37
CA ASP A 126 25.96 5.30 1.57
C ASP A 126 24.56 4.92 2.12
N ARG A 127 24.48 3.60 2.41
CA ARG A 127 23.57 2.86 3.32
C ARG A 127 22.14 2.57 2.85
N SER A 128 21.89 1.34 2.41
CA SER A 128 21.55 0.20 3.28
C SER A 128 21.18 -1.01 2.41
N GLU A 129 21.85 -2.14 2.62
CA GLU A 129 21.53 -3.42 1.98
C GLU A 129 20.15 -3.89 2.41
N MET A 130 19.17 -3.72 1.53
CA MET A 130 17.91 -4.44 1.55
C MET A 130 17.88 -5.29 0.28
N THR A 131 17.89 -6.61 0.48
CA THR A 131 17.94 -7.61 -0.58
C THR A 131 16.64 -7.54 -1.40
N LEU A 132 16.63 -6.68 -2.41
CA LEU A 132 15.60 -6.67 -3.44
C LEU A 132 15.80 -7.92 -4.30
N VAL A 133 14.81 -8.82 -4.23
CA VAL A 133 14.64 -9.88 -5.21
C VAL A 133 14.47 -9.18 -6.56
N SER A 134 15.51 -9.27 -7.39
CA SER A 134 15.49 -8.87 -8.80
C SER A 134 14.42 -9.70 -9.49
N VAL A 135 13.21 -9.15 -9.59
CA VAL A 135 12.20 -9.66 -10.50
C VAL A 135 12.76 -9.41 -11.90
N SER A 136 13.28 -10.46 -12.52
CA SER A 136 13.66 -10.47 -13.92
C SER A 136 12.44 -10.00 -14.73
N GLY A 137 12.52 -8.78 -15.26
CA GLY A 137 11.53 -8.25 -16.18
C GLY A 137 11.33 -9.25 -17.33
N PRO A 138 10.13 -9.28 -17.96
CA PRO A 138 9.85 -10.20 -19.05
C PRO A 138 10.95 -10.04 -20.10
N GLN A 139 11.70 -11.11 -20.36
CA GLN A 139 12.68 -11.16 -21.44
C GLN A 139 11.98 -10.64 -22.67
N THR A 140 12.35 -9.45 -23.14
CA THR A 140 11.94 -8.95 -24.45
C THR A 140 12.47 -9.96 -25.44
N ALA A 141 11.62 -10.89 -25.86
CA ALA A 141 11.96 -11.90 -26.84
C ALA A 141 12.65 -11.16 -27.99
N HIS A 142 13.89 -11.54 -28.30
CA HIS A 142 14.66 -10.92 -29.38
C HIS A 142 13.83 -10.97 -30.66
N LEU A 143 13.19 -9.84 -31.00
CA LEU A 143 12.35 -9.72 -32.18
C LEU A 143 13.27 -9.89 -33.38
N ARG A 144 13.01 -10.93 -34.17
CA ARG A 144 13.75 -11.22 -35.40
C ARG A 144 13.60 -10.04 -36.35
N GLU A 145 14.70 -9.61 -36.95
CA GLU A 145 14.74 -8.49 -37.90
C GLU A 145 13.74 -8.74 -39.06
N PRO A 146 12.77 -7.83 -39.31
CA PRO A 146 11.82 -8.00 -40.39
C PRO A 146 12.48 -7.76 -41.74
N THR A 147 12.40 -8.76 -42.61
CA THR A 147 12.95 -8.79 -43.96
C THR A 147 11.90 -8.55 -45.05
N ASN A 148 10.61 -8.69 -44.75
CA ASN A 148 9.51 -8.48 -45.70
C ASN A 148 8.19 -8.10 -44.99
N SER A 149 7.11 -7.85 -45.76
CA SER A 149 5.81 -7.48 -45.19
C SER A 149 5.15 -8.55 -44.32
N ILE A 150 5.50 -9.84 -44.50
CA ILE A 150 5.09 -10.93 -43.60
C ILE A 150 5.71 -10.73 -42.22
N ASP A 151 6.93 -10.20 -42.15
CA ASP A 151 7.61 -9.94 -40.89
C ASP A 151 7.06 -8.72 -40.13
N LEU A 152 6.17 -7.93 -40.75
CA LEU A 152 5.39 -6.89 -40.07
C LEU A 152 4.16 -7.44 -39.33
N VAL A 153 3.70 -8.65 -39.69
CA VAL A 153 2.53 -9.29 -39.09
C VAL A 153 2.67 -9.48 -37.57
N PRO A 154 3.82 -9.95 -37.04
CA PRO A 154 4.01 -10.03 -35.59
C PRO A 154 3.89 -8.68 -34.89
N PHE A 155 4.30 -7.57 -35.52
CA PHE A 155 4.19 -6.24 -34.92
C PHE A 155 2.74 -5.77 -34.87
N LEU A 156 1.96 -5.97 -35.93
CA LEU A 156 0.54 -5.67 -35.94
C LEU A 156 -0.23 -6.56 -34.94
N GLN A 157 0.12 -7.83 -34.87
CA GLN A 157 -0.44 -8.75 -33.86
C GLN A 157 -0.08 -8.31 -32.45
N ASN A 158 1.18 -7.96 -32.21
CA ASN A 158 1.59 -7.44 -30.92
C ASN A 158 0.79 -6.19 -30.59
N ALA A 159 0.67 -5.21 -31.50
CA ALA A 159 -0.13 -4.00 -31.33
C ALA A 159 -1.61 -4.29 -30.96
N LEU A 160 -2.21 -5.32 -31.56
CA LEU A 160 -3.56 -5.79 -31.22
C LEU A 160 -3.65 -6.52 -29.86
N PHE A 161 -2.57 -7.20 -29.44
CA PHE A 161 -2.61 -8.20 -28.35
C PHE A 161 -1.56 -7.99 -27.24
N VAL A 162 -1.01 -6.77 -27.02
CA VAL A 162 -0.05 -6.46 -25.94
C VAL A 162 -0.63 -6.63 -24.51
N ARG A 163 -1.77 -7.29 -24.33
CA ARG A 163 -2.33 -7.53 -23.00
C ARG A 163 -1.85 -8.86 -22.44
N PRO A 164 -1.29 -8.87 -21.22
CA PRO A 164 -0.82 -10.11 -20.58
C PRO A 164 -1.91 -11.18 -20.52
N ASN A 165 -3.18 -10.77 -20.30
CA ASN A 165 -4.29 -11.70 -20.12
C ASN A 165 -4.79 -12.34 -21.43
N THR A 166 -4.44 -11.80 -22.62
CA THR A 166 -4.88 -12.33 -23.91
C THR A 166 -3.88 -13.29 -24.55
N GLN A 167 -2.66 -13.44 -23.99
CA GLN A 167 -1.59 -14.24 -24.61
C GLN A 167 -1.77 -15.76 -24.50
N ALA A 168 -2.75 -16.25 -23.74
CA ALA A 168 -2.86 -17.67 -23.40
C ALA A 168 -3.40 -18.60 -24.51
N CYS A 169 -3.83 -18.10 -25.68
CA CYS A 169 -4.40 -18.96 -26.73
C CYS A 169 -3.48 -19.05 -27.95
N SER A 170 -2.79 -20.18 -28.10
CA SER A 170 -1.90 -20.47 -29.24
C SER A 170 -2.63 -20.93 -30.50
N THR A 171 -3.86 -21.44 -30.38
CA THR A 171 -4.61 -22.08 -31.48
C THR A 171 -5.31 -21.08 -32.41
N SER A 172 -5.71 -19.90 -31.93
CA SER A 172 -6.30 -18.83 -32.78
C SER A 172 -5.28 -18.13 -33.69
N LYS A 173 -3.99 -18.42 -33.50
CA LYS A 173 -2.92 -17.68 -34.17
C LYS A 173 -2.97 -17.81 -35.68
N HIS A 174 -3.44 -18.92 -36.24
CA HIS A 174 -3.43 -19.11 -37.71
C HIS A 174 -4.41 -18.21 -38.46
N GLY A 175 -5.69 -18.16 -38.07
CA GLY A 175 -6.69 -17.31 -38.71
C GLY A 175 -6.41 -15.82 -38.53
N MET A 176 -5.88 -15.44 -37.36
CA MET A 176 -5.45 -14.06 -37.12
C MET A 176 -4.21 -13.70 -37.94
N SER A 177 -3.23 -14.60 -38.04
CA SER A 177 -2.02 -14.38 -38.84
C SER A 177 -2.33 -14.27 -40.32
N SER A 178 -3.23 -15.10 -40.84
CA SER A 178 -3.62 -15.03 -42.25
C SER A 178 -4.35 -13.72 -42.57
N TRP A 179 -5.26 -13.27 -41.69
CA TRP A 179 -5.92 -11.98 -41.86
C TRP A 179 -4.96 -10.80 -41.72
N ALA A 180 -4.14 -10.76 -40.66
CA ALA A 180 -3.15 -9.70 -40.47
C ALA A 180 -2.14 -9.65 -41.64
N LEU A 181 -1.76 -10.81 -42.19
CA LEU A 181 -0.95 -10.90 -43.40
C LEU A 181 -1.69 -10.37 -44.63
N SER A 182 -2.98 -10.69 -44.78
CA SER A 182 -3.81 -10.15 -45.84
C SER A 182 -3.89 -8.63 -45.77
N VAL A 183 -4.16 -8.07 -44.59
CA VAL A 183 -4.17 -6.61 -44.35
C VAL A 183 -2.81 -6.01 -44.67
N ALA A 184 -1.71 -6.58 -44.16
CA ALA A 184 -0.36 -6.10 -44.44
C ALA A 184 -0.04 -6.12 -45.94
N ARG A 185 -0.41 -7.18 -46.66
CA ARG A 185 -0.24 -7.25 -48.11
C ARG A 185 -1.05 -6.16 -48.78
N THR A 186 -2.35 -6.05 -48.54
CA THR A 186 -3.19 -5.02 -49.17
C THR A 186 -2.69 -3.60 -48.90
N VAL A 187 -2.23 -3.31 -47.68
CA VAL A 187 -1.69 -1.99 -47.33
C VAL A 187 -0.39 -1.70 -48.08
N PHE A 188 0.52 -2.67 -48.21
CA PHE A 188 1.86 -2.44 -48.77
C PHE A 188 2.04 -2.87 -50.25
N THR A 189 1.03 -3.49 -50.87
CA THR A 189 1.04 -3.89 -52.28
C THR A 189 1.09 -2.66 -53.18
N PRO A 190 2.04 -2.59 -54.13
CA PRO A 190 2.18 -1.46 -55.05
C PRO A 190 1.08 -1.37 -56.11
N ASP A 191 0.32 -2.44 -56.33
CA ASP A 191 -0.67 -2.57 -57.42
C ASP A 191 -1.94 -1.71 -57.24
N HIS A 192 -2.12 -1.09 -56.07
CA HIS A 192 -3.23 -0.19 -55.78
C HIS A 192 -2.82 1.27 -56.04
N LEU A 193 -2.53 1.58 -57.31
CA LEU A 193 -1.99 2.85 -57.82
C LEU A 193 -3.00 4.01 -57.82
N ASP A 194 -3.53 4.40 -56.65
CA ASP A 194 -4.03 5.76 -56.48
C ASP A 194 -2.82 6.71 -56.32
N GLU A 195 -2.92 7.96 -56.77
CA GLU A 195 -1.86 8.98 -56.67
C GLU A 195 -1.41 9.19 -55.20
N ASN A 196 -2.27 8.86 -54.24
CA ASN A 196 -2.03 8.97 -52.80
C ASN A 196 -1.49 7.68 -52.13
N SER A 197 -1.33 6.58 -52.88
CA SER A 197 -0.98 5.26 -52.33
C SER A 197 0.37 5.20 -51.61
N LEU A 198 1.34 6.02 -52.03
CA LEU A 198 2.64 6.13 -51.36
C LEU A 198 2.52 6.81 -50.00
N GLU A 199 1.75 7.88 -49.91
CA GLU A 199 1.54 8.61 -48.66
C GLU A 199 0.83 7.72 -47.63
N HIS A 200 -0.18 6.96 -48.06
CA HIS A 200 -0.88 6.02 -47.18
C HIS A 200 0.05 4.93 -46.66
N ARG A 201 0.87 4.31 -47.53
CA ARG A 201 1.86 3.30 -47.13
C ARG A 201 2.86 3.84 -46.12
N TRP A 202 3.36 5.05 -46.38
CA TRP A 202 4.29 5.74 -45.49
C TRP A 202 3.66 6.03 -44.12
N ASN A 203 2.43 6.55 -44.11
CA ASN A 203 1.70 6.85 -42.87
C ASN A 203 1.39 5.58 -42.06
N CYS A 204 0.95 4.51 -42.71
CA CYS A 204 0.74 3.21 -42.07
C CYS A 204 2.02 2.67 -41.44
N PHE A 205 3.15 2.81 -42.13
CA PHE A 205 4.43 2.41 -41.59
C PHE A 205 4.80 3.26 -40.36
N LEU A 206 4.74 4.60 -40.48
CA LEU A 206 5.07 5.51 -39.37
C LEU A 206 4.22 5.21 -38.12
N LEU A 207 2.93 4.96 -38.31
CA LEU A 207 2.03 4.57 -37.24
C LEU A 207 2.44 3.25 -36.58
N LEU A 208 2.85 2.24 -37.36
CA LEU A 208 3.35 0.98 -36.80
C LEU A 208 4.63 1.21 -35.99
N ALA A 209 5.52 2.08 -36.46
CA ALA A 209 6.76 2.42 -35.78
C ALA A 209 6.50 3.10 -34.42
N VAL A 210 5.56 4.06 -34.38
CA VAL A 210 5.11 4.72 -33.14
C VAL A 210 4.46 3.70 -32.20
N ALA A 211 3.57 2.86 -32.72
CA ALA A 211 2.91 1.81 -31.96
C ALA A 211 3.89 0.76 -31.39
N SER A 212 5.04 0.56 -32.02
CA SER A 212 6.05 -0.41 -31.57
C SER A 212 7.07 0.17 -30.59
N SER A 213 7.04 1.49 -30.34
CA SER A 213 8.04 2.21 -29.54
C SER A 213 7.42 2.79 -28.25
N PRO A 214 7.16 1.97 -27.20
CA PRO A 214 6.57 2.46 -25.96
C PRO A 214 7.48 3.49 -25.26
N GLY A 215 6.89 4.56 -24.72
CA GLY A 215 7.58 5.53 -23.86
C GLY A 215 8.20 6.76 -24.54
N ARG A 216 8.07 6.92 -25.86
CA ARG A 216 8.56 8.12 -26.56
C ARG A 216 7.41 9.08 -26.88
N ASN A 217 7.37 10.22 -26.21
CA ASN A 217 6.40 11.30 -26.44
C ASN A 217 6.70 12.09 -27.74
N GLY A 218 6.86 11.38 -28.85
CA GLY A 218 7.00 12.00 -30.16
C GLY A 218 5.64 12.48 -30.63
N GLY A 219 5.43 13.81 -30.66
CA GLY A 219 4.27 14.44 -31.28
C GLY A 219 4.29 14.27 -32.80
N ALA A 220 4.09 13.06 -33.29
CA ALA A 220 3.87 12.80 -34.70
C ALA A 220 2.49 13.35 -35.07
N SER A 221 2.45 14.45 -35.82
CA SER A 221 1.23 14.97 -36.41
C SER A 221 0.80 14.04 -37.53
N ILE A 222 -0.17 13.18 -37.27
CA ILE A 222 -0.78 12.31 -38.28
C ILE A 222 -1.62 13.20 -39.21
N THR A 223 -1.30 13.23 -40.50
CA THR A 223 -2.13 13.93 -41.50
C THR A 223 -3.43 13.14 -41.69
N ASN A 224 -4.58 13.82 -41.59
CA ASN A 224 -5.91 13.22 -41.76
C ASN A 224 -6.24 12.92 -43.24
N SER A 225 -5.34 12.22 -43.95
CA SER A 225 -5.63 11.72 -45.30
C SER A 225 -6.39 10.40 -45.15
N TYR A 226 -7.72 10.48 -45.28
CA TYR A 226 -8.60 9.32 -45.13
C TYR A 226 -8.53 8.43 -46.37
N ALA A 227 -8.00 7.23 -46.21
CA ALA A 227 -8.01 6.22 -47.27
C ALA A 227 -9.41 5.61 -47.42
N ARG A 228 -9.82 5.31 -48.65
CA ARG A 228 -11.07 4.60 -48.95
C ARG A 228 -11.01 3.08 -48.73
N TRP A 229 -9.83 2.56 -48.38
CA TRP A 229 -9.55 1.13 -48.35
C TRP A 229 -9.67 0.56 -46.93
N GLY A 230 -10.56 -0.41 -46.72
CA GLY A 230 -10.81 -0.99 -45.40
C GLY A 230 -9.55 -1.51 -44.68
N ALA A 231 -8.62 -2.14 -45.41
CA ALA A 231 -7.36 -2.62 -44.85
C ALA A 231 -6.43 -1.50 -44.34
N VAL A 232 -6.40 -0.35 -45.02
CA VAL A 232 -5.61 0.82 -44.59
C VAL A 232 -6.22 1.41 -43.32
N VAL A 233 -7.54 1.54 -43.27
CA VAL A 233 -8.23 2.07 -42.08
C VAL A 233 -8.09 1.12 -40.88
N ASP A 234 -8.18 -0.20 -41.09
CA ASP A 234 -7.92 -1.18 -40.04
C ASP A 234 -6.50 -1.04 -39.49
N TRP A 235 -5.51 -1.00 -40.36
CA TRP A 235 -4.10 -0.84 -39.98
C TRP A 235 -3.85 0.44 -39.18
N GLN A 236 -4.30 1.58 -39.71
CA GLN A 236 -4.14 2.89 -39.07
C GLN A 236 -4.82 2.93 -37.70
N THR A 237 -6.03 2.38 -37.61
CA THR A 237 -6.80 2.33 -36.35
C THR A 237 -6.07 1.50 -35.30
N ILE A 238 -5.60 0.30 -35.67
CA ILE A 238 -4.86 -0.58 -34.76
C ILE A 238 -3.60 0.10 -34.24
N CYS A 239 -2.82 0.69 -35.14
CA CYS A 239 -1.58 1.35 -34.76
C CYS A 239 -1.84 2.59 -33.89
N ALA A 240 -2.88 3.37 -34.19
CA ALA A 240 -3.27 4.51 -33.38
C ALA A 240 -3.72 4.09 -31.97
N LEU A 241 -4.57 3.05 -31.86
CA LEU A 241 -5.01 2.50 -30.58
C LEU A 241 -3.82 1.97 -29.76
N ALA A 242 -2.90 1.23 -30.38
CA ALA A 242 -1.70 0.74 -29.72
C ALA A 242 -0.77 1.88 -29.27
N SER A 243 -0.64 2.93 -30.08
CA SER A 243 0.14 4.13 -29.72
C SER A 243 -0.46 4.85 -28.51
N LEU A 244 -1.79 5.05 -28.50
CA LEU A 244 -2.51 5.63 -27.36
C LEU A 244 -2.37 4.76 -26.11
N HIS A 245 -2.48 3.44 -26.27
CA HIS A 245 -2.32 2.49 -25.17
C HIS A 245 -0.90 2.53 -24.58
N ASN A 246 0.12 2.60 -25.43
CA ASN A 246 1.52 2.68 -25.00
C ASN A 246 1.85 4.02 -24.32
N ALA A 247 1.23 5.12 -24.76
CA ALA A 247 1.36 6.42 -24.10
C ALA A 247 0.76 6.43 -22.69
N ILE A 248 -0.23 5.57 -22.41
CA ILE A 248 -0.80 5.39 -21.06
C ILE A 248 0.05 4.42 -20.23
N LYS A 249 0.59 3.36 -20.85
CA LYS A 249 1.37 2.30 -20.17
C LYS A 249 2.75 2.73 -19.69
N SER A 250 3.34 3.77 -20.27
CA SER A 250 4.73 4.17 -19.98
C SER A 250 4.92 4.69 -18.55
N ASP A 251 3.84 5.05 -17.88
CA ASP A 251 3.82 5.28 -16.45
C ASP A 251 3.31 3.99 -15.79
N GLU A 252 4.11 3.33 -14.95
CA GLU A 252 3.67 2.25 -14.02
C GLU A 252 2.68 2.79 -12.95
N GLN A 253 1.86 3.77 -13.33
CA GLN A 253 0.93 4.43 -12.48
C GLN A 253 -0.27 3.52 -12.26
N PRO A 254 -0.69 3.32 -11.00
CA PRO A 254 -1.94 2.65 -10.70
C PRO A 254 -3.08 3.37 -11.43
N LEU A 255 -4.15 2.63 -11.74
CA LEU A 255 -5.35 3.10 -12.46
C LEU A 255 -5.96 4.41 -11.89
N ASP A 256 -5.59 4.75 -10.65
CA ASP A 256 -6.04 5.92 -9.90
C ASP A 256 -5.29 7.24 -10.24
N VAL A 257 -4.24 7.24 -11.05
CA VAL A 257 -3.64 8.52 -11.47
C VAL A 257 -4.55 9.19 -12.49
N SER A 258 -5.39 10.09 -11.97
CA SER A 258 -6.32 10.88 -12.77
C SER A 258 -5.56 11.76 -13.76
N PHE A 259 -5.74 11.50 -15.05
CA PHE A 259 -5.40 12.47 -16.09
C PHE A 259 -6.15 13.78 -15.86
N SER A 260 -5.56 14.91 -16.25
CA SER A 260 -6.29 16.18 -16.23
C SER A 260 -7.56 16.08 -17.08
N ASP A 261 -8.67 16.64 -16.62
CA ASP A 261 -9.95 16.60 -17.35
C ASP A 261 -9.83 17.12 -18.78
N ALA A 262 -8.96 18.11 -19.02
CA ALA A 262 -8.68 18.63 -20.35
C ALA A 262 -8.02 17.58 -21.27
N MET A 263 -7.05 16.83 -20.75
CA MET A 263 -6.40 15.74 -21.49
C MET A 263 -7.37 14.59 -21.76
N VAL A 264 -8.17 14.22 -20.77
CA VAL A 264 -9.25 13.22 -20.89
C VAL A 264 -10.22 13.59 -22.01
N GLN A 265 -10.68 14.85 -22.05
CA GLN A 265 -11.58 15.33 -23.09
C GLN A 265 -10.91 15.37 -24.48
N SER A 266 -9.65 15.81 -24.56
CA SER A 266 -8.92 15.87 -25.83
C SER A 266 -8.70 14.48 -26.42
N LEU A 267 -8.18 13.55 -25.62
CA LEU A 267 -7.96 12.16 -26.04
C LEU A 267 -9.30 11.44 -26.31
N GLY A 268 -10.34 11.77 -25.56
CA GLY A 268 -11.71 11.30 -25.82
C GLY A 268 -12.22 11.73 -27.19
N LYS A 269 -11.98 12.98 -27.62
CA LYS A 269 -12.34 13.46 -28.97
C LYS A 269 -11.56 12.74 -30.07
N VAL A 270 -10.25 12.55 -29.87
CA VAL A 270 -9.40 11.80 -30.82
C VAL A 270 -9.92 10.37 -30.97
N LEU A 271 -10.20 9.69 -29.85
CA LEU A 271 -10.73 8.33 -29.85
C LEU A 271 -12.10 8.26 -30.55
N GLY A 272 -12.98 9.24 -30.31
CA GLY A 272 -14.27 9.33 -31.00
C GLY A 272 -14.15 9.53 -32.51
N GLY A 273 -13.18 10.33 -32.96
CA GLY A 273 -12.87 10.50 -34.39
C GLY A 273 -12.34 9.22 -35.03
N LEU A 274 -11.41 8.53 -34.35
CA LEU A 274 -10.90 7.23 -34.79
C LEU A 274 -12.01 6.18 -34.88
N TRP A 275 -12.89 6.12 -33.86
CA TRP A 275 -14.03 5.23 -33.84
C TRP A 275 -14.96 5.48 -35.03
N TYR A 276 -15.42 6.74 -35.19
CA TYR A 276 -16.33 7.12 -36.27
C TYR A 276 -15.74 6.76 -37.64
N HIS A 277 -14.46 7.04 -37.85
CA HIS A 277 -13.79 6.71 -39.11
C HIS A 277 -13.78 5.19 -39.36
N TRP A 278 -13.37 4.40 -38.36
CA TRP A 278 -13.31 2.93 -38.47
C TRP A 278 -14.68 2.27 -38.63
N SER A 279 -15.71 2.76 -37.93
CA SER A 279 -17.07 2.21 -37.96
C SER A 279 -17.89 2.66 -39.18
N SER A 280 -17.49 3.74 -39.85
CA SER A 280 -18.21 4.30 -41.01
C SER A 280 -17.93 3.58 -42.34
N LEU A 281 -17.01 2.60 -42.35
CA LEU A 281 -16.67 1.87 -43.55
C LEU A 281 -17.89 1.09 -44.08
N PRO A 282 -18.12 1.07 -45.41
CA PRO A 282 -19.28 0.40 -45.99
C PRO A 282 -19.30 -1.09 -45.62
N GLY A 283 -20.49 -1.60 -45.30
CA GLY A 283 -20.70 -2.92 -44.69
C GLY A 283 -20.16 -4.14 -45.45
N LEU A 284 -19.80 -3.99 -46.73
CA LEU A 284 -19.16 -5.03 -47.53
C LEU A 284 -17.76 -5.42 -47.00
N ASP A 285 -17.03 -4.50 -46.35
CA ASP A 285 -15.71 -4.78 -45.80
C ASP A 285 -15.75 -5.40 -44.39
N HIS A 286 -16.83 -5.20 -43.64
CA HIS A 286 -16.97 -5.78 -42.29
C HIS A 286 -17.17 -7.30 -42.31
N ALA A 287 -17.86 -7.83 -43.32
CA ALA A 287 -18.07 -9.27 -43.49
C ALA A 287 -16.76 -10.03 -43.81
N ALA A 288 -15.77 -9.35 -44.36
CA ALA A 288 -14.46 -9.92 -44.67
C ALA A 288 -13.52 -9.99 -43.45
N ARG A 289 -13.84 -9.32 -42.34
CA ARG A 289 -13.02 -9.31 -41.12
C ARG A 289 -13.35 -10.53 -40.23
N PRO A 290 -12.33 -11.30 -39.79
CA PRO A 290 -12.56 -12.33 -38.77
C PRO A 290 -13.13 -11.71 -37.49
N ARG A 291 -14.15 -12.35 -36.91
CA ARG A 291 -14.79 -11.86 -35.66
C ARG A 291 -13.78 -11.61 -34.55
N VAL A 292 -12.76 -12.44 -34.44
CA VAL A 292 -11.68 -12.33 -33.45
C VAL A 292 -10.95 -10.98 -33.58
N ALA A 293 -10.69 -10.49 -34.80
CA ALA A 293 -10.03 -9.22 -35.04
C ALA A 293 -10.94 -8.05 -34.66
N THR A 294 -12.20 -8.10 -35.10
CA THR A 294 -13.20 -7.07 -34.76
C THR A 294 -13.41 -6.98 -33.25
N ARG A 295 -13.48 -8.11 -32.54
CA ARG A 295 -13.54 -8.16 -31.06
C ARG A 295 -12.34 -7.50 -30.42
N ALA A 296 -11.13 -7.79 -30.89
CA ALA A 296 -9.90 -7.20 -30.34
C ALA A 296 -9.84 -5.68 -30.53
N ILE A 297 -10.27 -5.18 -31.69
CA ILE A 297 -10.36 -3.75 -31.97
C ILE A 297 -11.41 -3.09 -31.07
N CYS A 298 -12.63 -3.64 -30.99
CA CYS A 298 -13.69 -3.14 -30.10
C CYS A 298 -13.25 -3.15 -28.63
N ALA A 299 -12.58 -4.21 -28.16
CA ALA A 299 -12.07 -4.29 -26.79
C ALA A 299 -11.04 -3.18 -26.52
N SER A 300 -10.16 -2.89 -27.49
CA SER A 300 -9.17 -1.80 -27.40
C SER A 300 -9.84 -0.42 -27.33
N PHE A 301 -10.86 -0.19 -28.16
CA PHE A 301 -11.68 1.03 -28.08
C PHE A 301 -12.39 1.16 -26.74
N MET A 302 -13.07 0.11 -26.26
CA MET A 302 -13.77 0.11 -24.98
C MET A 302 -12.81 0.41 -23.83
N HIS A 303 -11.63 -0.20 -23.81
CA HIS A 303 -10.63 0.09 -22.79
C HIS A 303 -10.23 1.56 -22.72
N LEU A 304 -9.81 2.11 -23.86
CA LEU A 304 -9.37 3.51 -23.94
C LEU A 304 -10.55 4.45 -23.65
N ALA A 305 -11.74 4.12 -24.12
CA ALA A 305 -12.95 4.89 -23.86
C ALA A 305 -13.32 4.87 -22.37
N GLY A 306 -13.15 3.74 -21.67
CA GLY A 306 -13.29 3.64 -20.23
C GLY A 306 -12.33 4.58 -19.50
N ARG A 307 -11.03 4.50 -19.82
CA ARG A 307 -9.98 5.37 -19.26
C ARG A 307 -10.23 6.86 -19.52
N PHE A 308 -10.68 7.20 -20.72
CA PHE A 308 -10.99 8.58 -21.11
C PHE A 308 -12.43 8.99 -20.78
N LYS A 309 -13.17 8.18 -20.02
CA LYS A 309 -14.57 8.41 -19.63
C LYS A 309 -15.49 8.77 -20.82
N ASN A 310 -15.19 8.26 -22.02
CA ASN A 310 -15.95 8.53 -23.23
C ASN A 310 -17.12 7.52 -23.37
N ARG A 311 -18.22 7.82 -22.67
CA ARG A 311 -19.43 6.98 -22.67
C ARG A 311 -20.01 6.73 -24.06
N ARG A 312 -19.89 7.68 -24.99
CA ARG A 312 -20.43 7.56 -26.34
C ARG A 312 -19.73 6.45 -27.12
N VAL A 313 -18.40 6.42 -27.10
CA VAL A 313 -17.63 5.37 -27.80
C VAL A 313 -17.91 4.00 -27.20
N VAL A 314 -18.06 3.88 -25.88
CA VAL A 314 -18.43 2.60 -25.23
C VAL A 314 -19.78 2.09 -25.75
N GLU A 315 -20.78 2.97 -25.82
CA GLU A 315 -22.12 2.62 -26.29
C GLU A 315 -22.15 2.29 -27.79
N ASP A 316 -21.46 3.08 -28.62
CA ASP A 316 -21.34 2.80 -30.05
C ASP A 316 -20.62 1.47 -30.32
N CYS A 317 -19.55 1.15 -29.56
CA CYS A 317 -18.86 -0.14 -29.62
C CYS A 317 -19.78 -1.31 -29.27
N ARG A 318 -20.62 -1.13 -28.25
CA ARG A 318 -21.59 -2.13 -27.80
C ARG A 318 -22.65 -2.38 -28.87
N GLN A 319 -23.18 -1.32 -29.48
CA GLN A 319 -24.17 -1.40 -30.55
C GLN A 319 -23.60 -2.11 -31.79
N LEU A 320 -22.37 -1.75 -32.21
CA LEU A 320 -21.69 -2.46 -33.30
C LEU A 320 -21.48 -3.94 -32.96
N SER A 321 -21.03 -4.24 -31.74
CA SER A 321 -20.81 -5.62 -31.30
C SER A 321 -22.08 -6.46 -31.34
N ALA A 322 -23.22 -5.87 -30.97
CA ALA A 322 -24.53 -6.52 -31.09
C ALA A 322 -24.94 -6.70 -32.56
N ALA A 323 -24.85 -5.64 -33.37
CA ALA A 323 -25.23 -5.66 -34.79
C ALA A 323 -24.41 -6.67 -35.61
N SER A 324 -23.12 -6.78 -35.34
CA SER A 324 -22.19 -7.71 -36.00
C SER A 324 -22.12 -9.08 -35.35
N ARG A 325 -23.01 -9.39 -34.38
CA ARG A 325 -23.07 -10.67 -33.66
C ARG A 325 -21.72 -11.08 -33.04
N LEU A 326 -20.95 -10.10 -32.56
CA LEU A 326 -19.66 -10.34 -31.91
C LEU A 326 -19.80 -11.01 -30.54
N TRP A 327 -21.01 -11.14 -30.00
CA TRP A 327 -21.29 -11.83 -28.74
C TRP A 327 -21.50 -13.34 -28.89
N GLU A 328 -21.75 -13.83 -30.11
CA GLU A 328 -22.02 -15.24 -30.38
C GLU A 328 -20.71 -16.05 -30.48
N GLU A 329 -20.61 -17.17 -29.76
CA GLU A 329 -19.52 -18.12 -29.95
C GLU A 329 -19.68 -18.84 -31.31
N GLU A 330 -18.59 -18.99 -32.07
CA GLU A 330 -18.66 -19.75 -33.32
C GLU A 330 -18.63 -21.24 -32.96
N SER A 331 -19.71 -21.95 -33.30
CA SER A 331 -19.86 -23.36 -33.01
C SER A 331 -18.69 -24.16 -33.60
N GLY A 332 -17.82 -24.66 -32.73
CA GLY A 332 -16.70 -25.53 -33.10
C GLY A 332 -15.31 -24.90 -33.03
N ASP A 333 -15.19 -23.59 -32.78
CA ASP A 333 -13.88 -22.94 -32.63
C ASP A 333 -13.59 -22.52 -31.19
N ALA A 334 -12.86 -23.39 -30.47
CA ALA A 334 -12.37 -23.12 -29.11
C ALA A 334 -11.51 -21.84 -29.02
N ALA A 335 -10.99 -21.34 -30.15
CA ALA A 335 -10.19 -20.15 -30.21
C ALA A 335 -11.02 -18.84 -30.16
N THR A 336 -12.35 -18.91 -30.29
CA THR A 336 -13.23 -17.73 -30.20
C THR A 336 -13.52 -17.29 -28.77
N SER A 337 -13.55 -18.23 -27.81
CA SER A 337 -13.84 -17.98 -26.38
C SER A 337 -12.91 -16.93 -25.71
N PRO A 338 -11.57 -16.92 -25.90
CA PRO A 338 -10.69 -15.90 -25.32
C PRO A 338 -10.96 -14.48 -25.82
N SER A 339 -11.26 -14.32 -27.12
CA SER A 339 -11.55 -13.01 -27.71
C SER A 339 -12.88 -12.44 -27.21
N LEU A 340 -13.89 -13.32 -27.02
CA LEU A 340 -15.18 -12.97 -26.45
C LEU A 340 -15.04 -12.56 -24.98
N ARG A 341 -14.27 -13.33 -24.18
CA ARG A 341 -13.94 -12.98 -22.80
C ARG A 341 -13.25 -11.62 -22.71
N SER A 342 -12.27 -11.36 -23.56
CA SER A 342 -11.57 -10.07 -23.58
C SER A 342 -12.51 -8.91 -23.91
N LEU A 343 -13.38 -9.06 -24.92
CA LEU A 343 -14.34 -8.01 -25.28
C LEU A 343 -15.32 -7.74 -24.12
N ALA A 344 -15.88 -8.78 -23.52
CA ALA A 344 -16.80 -8.64 -22.40
C ALA A 344 -16.15 -8.05 -21.14
N GLN A 345 -14.90 -8.44 -20.86
CA GLN A 345 -14.10 -7.86 -19.78
C GLN A 345 -13.91 -6.35 -19.99
N GLU A 346 -13.46 -5.93 -21.17
CA GLU A 346 -13.26 -4.51 -21.46
C GLU A 346 -14.57 -3.72 -21.49
N GLN A 347 -15.68 -4.32 -21.92
CA GLN A 347 -16.99 -3.71 -21.82
C GLN A 347 -17.36 -3.42 -20.36
N LEU A 348 -17.26 -4.43 -19.48
CA LEU A 348 -17.61 -4.27 -18.07
C LEU A 348 -16.72 -3.22 -17.41
N VAL A 349 -15.40 -3.27 -17.62
CA VAL A 349 -14.45 -2.27 -17.11
C VAL A 349 -14.80 -0.87 -17.62
N ALA A 350 -15.07 -0.71 -18.92
CA ALA A 350 -15.37 0.58 -19.51
C ALA A 350 -16.68 1.19 -18.99
N LEU A 351 -17.72 0.37 -18.79
CA LEU A 351 -18.97 0.82 -18.19
C LEU A 351 -18.75 1.33 -16.76
N LEU A 352 -17.96 0.62 -15.96
CA LEU A 352 -17.64 1.02 -14.58
C LEU A 352 -16.80 2.30 -14.55
N LEU A 353 -15.74 2.41 -15.36
CA LEU A 353 -14.86 3.59 -15.41
C LEU A 353 -15.57 4.84 -15.95
N THR A 354 -16.58 4.68 -16.81
CA THR A 354 -17.43 5.80 -17.28
C THR A 354 -18.47 6.26 -16.24
N GLY A 355 -18.47 5.67 -15.05
CA GLY A 355 -19.36 6.04 -13.94
C GLY A 355 -20.74 5.38 -14.00
N SER A 356 -20.90 4.31 -14.78
CA SER A 356 -22.16 3.54 -14.76
C SER A 356 -22.31 2.82 -13.42
N HIS A 357 -23.54 2.75 -12.90
CA HIS A 357 -23.80 2.00 -11.68
C HIS A 357 -23.44 0.52 -11.89
N PRO A 358 -22.78 -0.15 -10.92
CA PRO A 358 -22.36 -1.55 -11.09
C PRO A 358 -23.49 -2.51 -11.46
N GLU A 359 -24.71 -2.31 -10.93
CA GLU A 359 -25.87 -3.14 -11.31
C GLU A 359 -26.28 -2.98 -12.78
N MET A 360 -26.18 -1.75 -13.32
CA MET A 360 -26.45 -1.49 -14.74
C MET A 360 -25.37 -2.14 -15.61
N ALA A 361 -24.11 -1.99 -15.24
CA ALA A 361 -22.99 -2.60 -15.97
C ALA A 361 -23.09 -4.13 -15.99
N THR A 362 -23.48 -4.73 -14.86
CA THR A 362 -23.77 -6.16 -14.74
C THR A 362 -24.93 -6.59 -15.63
N SER A 363 -26.06 -5.88 -15.58
CA SER A 363 -27.24 -6.19 -16.40
C SER A 363 -26.93 -6.16 -17.90
N VAL A 364 -26.20 -5.13 -18.36
CA VAL A 364 -25.78 -5.01 -19.77
C VAL A 364 -24.85 -6.15 -20.17
N THR A 365 -23.93 -6.56 -19.29
CA THR A 365 -23.01 -7.66 -19.56
C THR A 365 -23.74 -9.01 -19.65
N LEU A 366 -24.74 -9.24 -18.79
CA LEU A 366 -25.58 -10.44 -18.82
C LEU A 366 -26.47 -10.53 -20.07
N GLN A 367 -26.91 -9.39 -20.62
CA GLN A 367 -27.62 -9.38 -21.89
C GLN A 367 -26.73 -9.79 -23.07
N CYS A 368 -25.42 -9.57 -22.96
CA CYS A 368 -24.46 -9.87 -24.02
C CYS A 368 -23.96 -11.32 -23.95
N LEU A 369 -23.87 -11.93 -22.78
CA LEU A 369 -23.27 -13.26 -22.59
C LEU A 369 -24.28 -14.25 -22.02
N GLN A 370 -24.40 -15.42 -22.66
CA GLN A 370 -25.29 -16.50 -22.22
C GLN A 370 -24.55 -17.59 -21.42
N GLU A 371 -23.24 -17.77 -21.65
CA GLU A 371 -22.48 -18.85 -21.02
C GLU A 371 -21.97 -18.46 -19.62
N GLU A 372 -22.38 -19.24 -18.61
CA GLU A 372 -22.02 -19.02 -17.20
C GLU A 372 -20.51 -19.04 -16.95
N ARG A 373 -19.77 -19.91 -17.65
CA ARG A 373 -18.30 -20.03 -17.50
C ARG A 373 -17.58 -18.77 -17.96
N VAL A 374 -17.95 -18.25 -19.13
CA VAL A 374 -17.40 -17.01 -19.69
C VAL A 374 -17.72 -15.83 -18.78
N LEU A 375 -18.95 -15.74 -18.27
CA LEU A 375 -19.34 -14.75 -17.27
C LEU A 375 -18.46 -14.84 -16.02
N THR A 376 -18.32 -16.04 -15.46
CA THR A 376 -17.49 -16.29 -14.27
C THR A 376 -16.05 -15.79 -14.47
N ASP A 377 -15.43 -16.14 -15.59
CA ASP A 377 -14.07 -15.69 -15.92
C ASP A 377 -13.97 -14.16 -16.05
N VAL A 378 -14.93 -13.55 -16.74
CA VAL A 378 -14.98 -12.09 -16.93
C VAL A 378 -15.09 -11.37 -15.60
N TYR A 379 -16.03 -11.77 -14.73
CA TYR A 379 -16.18 -11.13 -13.43
C TYR A 379 -14.97 -11.35 -12.53
N ASN A 380 -14.39 -12.55 -12.51
CA ASN A 380 -13.19 -12.82 -11.71
C ASN A 380 -11.99 -11.97 -12.15
N ALA A 381 -11.82 -11.77 -13.46
CA ALA A 381 -10.78 -10.90 -14.00
C ALA A 381 -11.01 -9.43 -13.64
N VAL A 382 -12.25 -8.94 -13.77
CA VAL A 382 -12.60 -7.55 -13.46
C VAL A 382 -12.53 -7.26 -11.96
N ILE A 383 -13.07 -8.14 -11.11
CA ILE A 383 -12.97 -8.01 -9.65
C ILE A 383 -11.50 -8.07 -9.22
N GLY A 384 -10.69 -8.96 -9.80
CA GLY A 384 -9.26 -9.05 -9.50
C GLY A 384 -8.50 -7.77 -9.86
N MET A 385 -8.82 -7.16 -11.01
CA MET A 385 -8.26 -5.88 -11.44
C MET A 385 -8.61 -4.76 -10.45
N PHE A 386 -9.91 -4.54 -10.20
CA PHE A 386 -10.37 -3.49 -9.31
C PHE A 386 -10.00 -3.75 -7.84
N ALA A 387 -9.80 -5.00 -7.40
CA ALA A 387 -9.32 -5.27 -6.04
C ALA A 387 -7.97 -4.61 -5.74
N SER A 388 -7.14 -4.35 -6.75
CA SER A 388 -5.88 -3.63 -6.56
C SER A 388 -5.99 -2.10 -6.67
N GLU A 389 -7.10 -1.60 -7.23
CA GLU A 389 -7.23 -0.20 -7.68
C GLU A 389 -8.37 0.52 -6.95
N ASP A 390 -9.58 -0.04 -7.01
CA ASP A 390 -10.78 0.41 -6.30
C ASP A 390 -11.44 -0.79 -5.62
N VAL A 391 -10.98 -1.05 -4.39
CA VAL A 391 -11.43 -2.17 -3.57
C VAL A 391 -12.92 -2.10 -3.25
N MET A 392 -13.48 -0.89 -3.15
CA MET A 392 -14.90 -0.71 -2.82
C MET A 392 -15.76 -1.11 -3.99
N LEU A 393 -15.41 -0.66 -5.20
CA LEU A 393 -16.07 -1.05 -6.43
C LEU A 393 -15.97 -2.56 -6.69
N ALA A 394 -14.79 -3.15 -6.44
CA ALA A 394 -14.58 -4.60 -6.56
C ALA A 394 -15.47 -5.40 -5.60
N SER A 395 -15.63 -4.92 -4.36
CA SER A 395 -16.53 -5.52 -3.38
C SER A 395 -17.99 -5.43 -3.80
N ASP A 396 -18.43 -4.25 -4.23
CA ASP A 396 -19.81 -4.04 -4.65
C ASP A 396 -20.13 -4.87 -5.90
N LEU A 397 -19.19 -4.97 -6.85
CA LEU A 397 -19.30 -5.82 -8.04
C LEU A 397 -19.40 -7.31 -7.69
N ARG A 398 -18.62 -7.79 -6.71
CA ARG A 398 -18.71 -9.18 -6.20
C ARG A 398 -20.08 -9.45 -5.59
N ASP A 399 -20.57 -8.54 -4.75
CA ASP A 399 -21.88 -8.71 -4.09
C ASP A 399 -23.02 -8.74 -5.12
N ILE A 400 -22.91 -7.95 -6.19
CA ILE A 400 -23.86 -7.99 -7.32
C ILE A 400 -23.74 -9.29 -8.10
N ALA A 401 -22.52 -9.73 -8.44
CA ALA A 401 -22.29 -10.98 -9.16
C ALA A 401 -22.89 -12.17 -8.40
N GLN A 402 -22.68 -12.22 -7.08
CA GLN A 402 -23.25 -13.25 -6.21
C GLN A 402 -24.78 -13.20 -6.16
N ARG A 403 -25.37 -12.00 -6.09
CA ARG A 403 -26.85 -11.82 -6.13
C ARG A 403 -27.47 -12.34 -7.42
N VAL A 404 -26.77 -12.23 -8.54
CA VAL A 404 -27.24 -12.70 -9.85
C VAL A 404 -26.82 -14.15 -10.14
N GLY A 405 -26.20 -14.84 -9.17
CA GLY A 405 -25.84 -16.26 -9.29
C GLY A 405 -24.56 -16.52 -10.09
N ILE A 406 -23.71 -15.51 -10.31
CA ILE A 406 -22.39 -15.70 -10.95
C ILE A 406 -21.39 -16.14 -9.86
N PRO A 407 -20.83 -17.35 -9.93
CA PRO A 407 -19.88 -17.82 -8.93
C PRO A 407 -18.58 -17.01 -9.01
N SER A 408 -18.03 -16.62 -7.85
CA SER A 408 -16.70 -16.00 -7.77
C SER A 408 -15.64 -17.05 -7.51
N SER A 409 -14.49 -16.94 -8.18
CA SER A 409 -13.31 -17.74 -7.87
C SER A 409 -12.87 -17.49 -6.43
N THR A 410 -12.41 -18.55 -5.76
CA THR A 410 -11.88 -18.47 -4.40
C THR A 410 -10.62 -17.60 -4.34
N ASP A 411 -9.77 -17.66 -5.37
CA ASP A 411 -8.54 -16.85 -5.44
C ASP A 411 -8.84 -15.36 -5.56
N THR A 412 -9.77 -14.98 -6.44
CA THR A 412 -10.23 -13.59 -6.58
C THR A 412 -10.89 -13.09 -5.29
N SER A 413 -11.71 -13.93 -4.65
CA SER A 413 -12.34 -13.58 -3.38
C SER A 413 -11.31 -13.36 -2.26
N VAL A 414 -10.25 -14.17 -2.21
CA VAL A 414 -9.16 -14.00 -1.24
C VAL A 414 -8.37 -12.73 -1.50
N GLU A 415 -8.02 -12.45 -2.75
CA GLU A 415 -7.30 -11.22 -3.09
C GLU A 415 -8.10 -9.99 -2.70
N LEU A 416 -9.39 -9.94 -3.05
CA LEU A 416 -10.29 -8.86 -2.63
C LEU A 416 -10.36 -8.72 -1.11
N ALA A 417 -10.49 -9.83 -0.37
CA ALA A 417 -10.54 -9.81 1.09
C ALA A 417 -9.23 -9.28 1.72
N LEU A 418 -8.08 -9.63 1.15
CA LEU A 418 -6.78 -9.12 1.57
C LEU A 418 -6.67 -7.62 1.32
N GLN A 419 -7.14 -7.13 0.16
CA GLN A 419 -7.10 -5.71 -0.18
C GLN A 419 -8.08 -4.89 0.67
N LEU A 420 -9.29 -5.40 0.94
CA LEU A 420 -10.23 -4.83 1.92
C LEU A 420 -9.59 -4.69 3.31
N ALA A 421 -8.90 -5.72 3.77
CA ALA A 421 -8.19 -5.69 5.04
C ALA A 421 -7.10 -4.62 5.04
N LYS A 422 -6.23 -4.56 4.02
CA LYS A 422 -5.16 -3.56 3.86
C LYS A 422 -5.69 -2.12 3.88
N GLN A 423 -6.82 -1.88 3.21
CA GLN A 423 -7.51 -0.59 3.22
C GLN A 423 -8.27 -0.29 4.52
N SER A 424 -8.17 -1.18 5.51
CA SER A 424 -8.78 -1.04 6.84
C SER A 424 -10.31 -1.15 6.87
N ASP A 425 -10.94 -1.69 5.81
CA ASP A 425 -12.35 -2.09 5.84
C ASP A 425 -12.52 -3.50 6.42
N ILE A 426 -12.29 -3.59 7.73
CA ILE A 426 -12.36 -4.85 8.48
C ILE A 426 -13.79 -5.42 8.46
N ALA A 427 -14.83 -4.59 8.34
CA ALA A 427 -16.21 -5.07 8.39
C ALA A 427 -16.54 -5.96 7.18
N ARG A 428 -16.19 -5.51 5.97
CA ARG A 428 -16.35 -6.29 4.75
C ARG A 428 -15.37 -7.47 4.67
N ALA A 429 -14.09 -7.23 4.97
CA ALA A 429 -13.07 -8.29 4.96
C ALA A 429 -13.43 -9.48 5.89
N LYS A 430 -14.05 -9.19 7.04
CA LYS A 430 -14.54 -10.21 7.98
C LYS A 430 -15.59 -11.13 7.37
N GLY A 431 -16.45 -10.65 6.46
CA GLY A 431 -17.48 -11.47 5.81
C GLY A 431 -16.90 -12.70 5.11
N PHE A 432 -15.68 -12.58 4.58
CA PHE A 432 -14.95 -13.68 3.93
C PHE A 432 -14.47 -14.75 4.92
N LEU A 433 -14.34 -14.45 6.21
CA LEU A 433 -13.97 -15.45 7.22
C LEU A 433 -15.07 -16.48 7.50
N SER A 434 -16.31 -16.16 7.10
CA SER A 434 -17.48 -17.04 7.18
C SER A 434 -17.82 -17.70 5.83
N ASP A 435 -17.08 -17.38 4.76
CA ASP A 435 -17.32 -17.93 3.45
C ASP A 435 -16.89 -19.41 3.39
N ALA A 436 -17.87 -20.28 3.11
CA ALA A 436 -17.68 -21.72 3.05
C ALA A 436 -16.90 -22.15 1.79
N ALA A 437 -16.89 -21.33 0.74
CA ALA A 437 -16.15 -21.62 -0.49
C ALA A 437 -14.63 -21.49 -0.29
N LEU A 438 -14.19 -20.66 0.65
CA LEU A 438 -12.77 -20.47 0.93
C LEU A 438 -12.18 -21.67 1.68
N SER A 439 -10.95 -22.03 1.35
CA SER A 439 -10.20 -23.02 2.12
C SER A 439 -9.86 -22.49 3.52
N PHE A 440 -9.53 -23.41 4.44
CA PHE A 440 -9.07 -23.03 5.77
C PHE A 440 -7.85 -22.11 5.71
N ASP A 441 -6.85 -22.43 4.89
CA ASP A 441 -5.63 -21.63 4.73
C ASP A 441 -5.91 -20.25 4.13
N GLN A 442 -6.83 -20.17 3.17
CA GLN A 442 -7.27 -18.91 2.58
C GLN A 442 -7.93 -18.00 3.63
N ARG A 443 -8.86 -18.52 4.44
CA ARG A 443 -9.47 -17.77 5.55
C ARG A 443 -8.43 -17.31 6.57
N LEU A 444 -7.42 -18.15 6.83
CA LEU A 444 -6.35 -17.82 7.76
C LEU A 444 -5.44 -16.69 7.23
N ARG A 445 -5.17 -16.66 5.92
CA ARG A 445 -4.46 -15.53 5.28
C ARG A 445 -5.23 -14.21 5.43
N VAL A 446 -6.54 -14.24 5.22
CA VAL A 446 -7.41 -13.05 5.41
C VAL A 446 -7.41 -12.61 6.89
N LEU A 447 -7.56 -13.55 7.83
CA LEU A 447 -7.51 -13.24 9.26
C LEU A 447 -6.16 -12.64 9.66
N HIS A 448 -5.05 -13.18 9.15
CA HIS A 448 -3.72 -12.65 9.41
C HIS A 448 -3.60 -11.19 9.00
N GLU A 449 -4.06 -10.82 7.80
CA GLU A 449 -4.02 -9.42 7.33
C GLU A 449 -4.90 -8.50 8.18
N ILE A 450 -6.12 -8.93 8.52
CA ILE A 450 -7.01 -8.17 9.43
C ILE A 450 -6.32 -7.87 10.76
N LEU A 451 -5.66 -8.88 11.35
CA LEU A 451 -4.95 -8.74 12.61
C LEU A 451 -3.71 -7.84 12.48
N ALA A 452 -2.97 -7.93 11.37
CA ALA A 452 -1.83 -7.06 11.10
C ALA A 452 -2.26 -5.58 11.05
N GLN A 453 -3.37 -5.28 10.37
CA GLN A 453 -3.90 -3.91 10.24
C GLN A 453 -4.40 -3.36 11.58
N LEU A 454 -5.02 -4.20 12.43
CA LEU A 454 -5.38 -3.84 13.80
C LEU A 454 -4.16 -3.45 14.65
N ILE A 455 -3.00 -4.06 14.43
CA ILE A 455 -1.76 -3.68 15.14
C ILE A 455 -1.22 -2.35 14.62
N GLN A 456 -1.16 -2.19 13.29
CA GLN A 456 -0.50 -1.04 12.64
C GLN A 456 -1.24 0.29 12.87
N ARG A 457 -2.57 0.33 12.76
CA ARG A 457 -3.37 1.58 12.78
C ARG A 457 -3.60 2.23 14.16
N GLY A 458 -2.88 1.78 15.20
CA GLY A 458 -2.87 2.41 16.52
C GLY A 458 -4.12 2.16 17.39
N HIS A 459 -4.21 2.87 18.53
CA HIS A 459 -5.19 2.52 19.57
C HIS A 459 -6.64 2.88 19.22
N ARG A 460 -6.89 4.06 18.65
CA ARG A 460 -8.26 4.52 18.32
C ARG A 460 -8.93 3.58 17.33
N PHE A 461 -8.19 3.17 16.30
CA PHE A 461 -8.66 2.20 15.32
C PHE A 461 -9.05 0.85 15.96
N ARG A 462 -8.19 0.32 16.85
CA ARG A 462 -8.50 -0.91 17.59
C ARG A 462 -9.75 -0.83 18.45
N CYS A 463 -10.02 0.32 19.09
CA CYS A 463 -11.24 0.50 19.88
C CYS A 463 -12.50 0.34 19.02
N ALA A 464 -12.49 0.87 17.80
CA ALA A 464 -13.66 0.83 16.92
C ALA A 464 -13.82 -0.50 16.18
N ARG A 465 -12.71 -1.17 15.84
CA ARG A 465 -12.73 -2.30 14.88
C ARG A 465 -12.38 -3.66 15.47
N PHE A 466 -11.92 -3.74 16.72
CA PHE A 466 -11.66 -5.01 17.37
C PHE A 466 -12.93 -5.56 18.01
N THR A 467 -13.83 -6.07 17.18
CA THR A 467 -15.19 -6.51 17.55
C THR A 467 -15.21 -7.95 18.05
N PRO A 468 -16.27 -8.37 18.78
CA PRO A 468 -16.47 -9.77 19.19
C PRO A 468 -16.37 -10.75 18.01
N ASP A 469 -16.92 -10.39 16.85
CA ASP A 469 -16.89 -11.26 15.68
C ASP A 469 -15.47 -11.57 15.16
N VAL A 470 -14.54 -10.62 15.26
CA VAL A 470 -13.13 -10.88 14.91
C VAL A 470 -12.53 -11.87 15.92
N VAL A 471 -12.88 -11.74 17.20
CA VAL A 471 -12.44 -12.65 18.25
C VAL A 471 -13.03 -14.05 18.08
N ASP A 472 -14.29 -14.15 17.66
CA ASP A 472 -14.94 -15.42 17.37
C ASP A 472 -14.33 -16.09 16.14
N ALA A 473 -13.98 -15.32 15.10
CA ALA A 473 -13.23 -15.83 13.95
C ALA A 473 -11.82 -16.30 14.33
N MET A 474 -11.14 -15.60 15.26
CA MET A 474 -9.88 -16.09 15.81
C MET A 474 -10.08 -17.42 16.53
N LEU A 475 -11.13 -17.56 17.36
CA LEU A 475 -11.43 -18.80 18.07
C LEU A 475 -11.77 -19.94 17.12
N SER A 476 -12.60 -19.70 16.09
CA SER A 476 -12.98 -20.74 15.14
C SER A 476 -11.78 -21.24 14.35
N HIS A 477 -10.92 -20.33 13.88
CA HIS A 477 -9.85 -20.68 12.96
C HIS A 477 -8.55 -21.10 13.68
N LEU A 478 -8.26 -20.59 14.87
CA LEU A 478 -6.98 -20.85 15.55
C LEU A 478 -7.07 -21.90 16.69
N SER A 479 -8.26 -22.41 17.02
CA SER A 479 -8.41 -23.38 18.12
C SER A 479 -8.15 -24.83 17.73
N SER A 480 -8.25 -25.19 16.45
CA SER A 480 -8.10 -26.58 15.98
C SER A 480 -6.71 -26.84 15.37
N PRO A 481 -6.29 -26.16 14.29
CA PRO A 481 -4.93 -26.29 13.77
C PRO A 481 -3.96 -25.32 14.44
N CYS A 482 -2.68 -25.73 14.50
CA CYS A 482 -1.61 -24.83 14.92
C CYS A 482 -1.47 -23.69 13.89
N PRO A 483 -1.45 -22.41 14.32
CA PRO A 483 -1.31 -21.30 13.37
C PRO A 483 0.07 -21.33 12.65
N PRO A 484 0.18 -20.80 11.42
CA PRO A 484 1.44 -20.70 10.71
C PRO A 484 2.49 -19.86 11.46
N PRO A 485 3.79 -20.23 11.42
CA PRO A 485 4.85 -19.47 12.10
C PRO A 485 4.94 -17.98 11.71
N ALA A 486 4.57 -17.65 10.46
CA ALA A 486 4.52 -16.27 9.97
C ALA A 486 3.54 -15.39 10.77
N MET A 487 2.47 -15.98 11.33
CA MET A 487 1.44 -15.28 12.10
C MET A 487 1.81 -15.06 13.57
N ARG A 488 2.89 -15.68 14.06
CA ARG A 488 3.25 -15.69 15.50
C ARG A 488 3.38 -14.30 16.11
N SER A 489 4.15 -13.41 15.49
CA SER A 489 4.41 -12.06 16.03
C SER A 489 3.13 -11.20 16.10
N VAL A 490 2.31 -11.29 15.06
CA VAL A 490 1.00 -10.65 14.96
C VAL A 490 0.08 -11.19 16.05
N LEU A 491 -0.05 -12.51 16.15
CA LEU A 491 -0.93 -13.16 17.12
C LEU A 491 -0.53 -12.85 18.57
N GLU A 492 0.76 -12.94 18.92
CA GLU A 492 1.25 -12.56 20.26
C GLU A 492 0.85 -11.12 20.61
N THR A 493 1.05 -10.21 19.66
CA THR A 493 0.76 -8.79 19.86
C THR A 493 -0.75 -8.55 20.06
N VAL A 494 -1.60 -9.19 19.25
CA VAL A 494 -3.07 -9.11 19.40
C VAL A 494 -3.52 -9.68 20.75
N LEU A 495 -3.00 -10.85 21.14
CA LEU A 495 -3.33 -11.49 22.42
C LEU A 495 -2.96 -10.58 23.60
N LEU A 496 -1.83 -9.86 23.54
CA LEU A 496 -1.46 -8.88 24.56
C LEU A 496 -2.45 -7.71 24.67
N TYR A 497 -3.14 -7.36 23.59
CA TYR A 497 -4.15 -6.30 23.56
C TYR A 497 -5.55 -6.76 23.96
N MET A 498 -5.93 -8.02 23.74
CA MET A 498 -7.27 -8.53 24.03
C MET A 498 -7.80 -8.23 25.45
N PRO A 499 -7.01 -8.34 26.54
CA PRO A 499 -7.49 -8.01 27.87
C PRO A 499 -7.95 -6.56 28.05
N ARG A 500 -7.41 -5.64 27.24
CA ARG A 500 -7.79 -4.22 27.24
C ARG A 500 -9.19 -3.99 26.67
N PHE A 501 -9.63 -4.86 25.77
CA PHE A 501 -10.92 -4.79 25.08
C PHE A 501 -11.91 -5.81 25.65
N GLN A 502 -11.72 -6.22 26.91
CA GLN A 502 -12.61 -7.16 27.63
C GLN A 502 -12.68 -8.57 27.03
N HIS A 503 -11.85 -8.92 26.03
CA HIS A 503 -11.80 -10.25 25.41
C HIS A 503 -10.82 -11.22 26.08
N SER A 504 -10.63 -11.08 27.41
CA SER A 504 -9.62 -11.84 28.16
C SER A 504 -9.87 -13.34 28.15
N LYS A 505 -11.15 -13.76 28.20
CA LYS A 505 -11.55 -15.18 28.22
C LYS A 505 -11.13 -15.85 26.91
N ALA A 506 -11.52 -15.26 25.78
CA ALA A 506 -11.16 -15.72 24.45
C ALA A 506 -9.63 -15.76 24.25
N ALA A 507 -8.91 -14.73 24.69
CA ALA A 507 -7.45 -14.70 24.61
C ALA A 507 -6.79 -15.87 25.35
N VAL A 508 -7.25 -16.19 26.56
CA VAL A 508 -6.73 -17.35 27.31
C VAL A 508 -7.11 -18.68 26.66
N THR A 509 -8.34 -18.81 26.14
CA THR A 509 -8.76 -20.00 25.40
C THR A 509 -7.88 -20.22 24.16
N LEU A 510 -7.59 -19.17 23.40
CA LEU A 510 -6.69 -19.23 22.23
C LEU A 510 -5.28 -19.66 22.61
N VAL A 511 -4.70 -19.03 23.64
CA VAL A 511 -3.36 -19.42 24.14
C VAL A 511 -3.34 -20.87 24.58
N GLU A 512 -4.41 -21.34 25.22
CA GLU A 512 -4.55 -22.73 25.62
C GLU A 512 -4.65 -23.70 24.44
N ALA A 513 -5.44 -23.36 23.42
CA ALA A 513 -5.58 -24.18 22.22
C ALA A 513 -4.26 -24.28 21.45
N VAL A 514 -3.59 -23.14 21.21
CA VAL A 514 -2.30 -23.09 20.51
C VAL A 514 -1.20 -23.81 21.28
N LEU A 515 -1.13 -23.66 22.60
CA LEU A 515 -0.13 -24.37 23.41
C LEU A 515 -0.39 -25.89 23.53
N LYS A 516 -1.63 -26.34 23.32
CA LYS A 516 -1.97 -27.77 23.24
C LYS A 516 -1.48 -28.38 21.94
N THR A 517 -1.56 -27.65 20.82
CA THR A 517 -1.09 -28.11 19.52
C THR A 517 0.43 -27.98 19.38
N ASP A 518 1.02 -26.82 19.75
CA ASP A 518 2.46 -26.59 19.75
C ASP A 518 2.92 -25.80 20.99
N LYS A 519 3.65 -26.49 21.87
CA LYS A 519 4.19 -25.92 23.13
C LYS A 519 5.25 -24.85 22.92
N SER A 520 5.86 -24.82 21.73
CA SER A 520 6.97 -23.93 21.37
C SER A 520 6.56 -22.77 20.46
N TYR A 521 5.28 -22.72 20.06
CA TYR A 521 4.76 -21.71 19.14
C TYR A 521 5.05 -20.29 19.64
N PHE A 522 4.72 -19.99 20.90
CA PHE A 522 4.94 -18.67 21.48
C PHE A 522 6.39 -18.41 21.90
N SER A 523 6.81 -17.15 21.78
CA SER A 523 8.10 -16.67 22.24
C SER A 523 8.29 -16.90 23.74
N ARG A 524 9.54 -17.11 24.18
CA ARG A 524 9.87 -17.38 25.59
C ARG A 524 9.43 -16.26 26.53
N THR A 525 9.33 -15.03 26.03
CA THR A 525 8.91 -13.86 26.81
C THR A 525 7.39 -13.68 26.85
N PHE A 526 6.64 -14.28 25.92
CA PHE A 526 5.21 -14.06 25.77
C PHE A 526 4.39 -14.41 27.03
N PRO A 527 4.57 -15.58 27.69
CA PRO A 527 3.76 -15.92 28.87
C PRO A 527 3.85 -14.89 30.01
N ASP A 528 5.06 -14.38 30.29
CA ASP A 528 5.26 -13.33 31.31
C ASP A 528 4.54 -12.03 30.92
N LEU A 529 4.72 -11.57 29.67
CA LEU A 529 4.06 -10.37 29.16
C LEU A 529 2.54 -10.50 29.17
N PHE A 530 2.01 -11.65 28.79
CA PHE A 530 0.57 -11.90 28.74
C PHE A 530 -0.06 -11.99 30.13
N ILE A 531 0.59 -12.67 31.09
CA ILE A 531 0.16 -12.68 32.49
C ILE A 531 0.19 -11.26 33.08
N ARG A 532 1.22 -10.46 32.80
CA ARG A 532 1.29 -9.04 33.21
C ARG A 532 0.16 -8.22 32.59
N SER A 533 -0.18 -8.45 31.32
CA SER A 533 -1.31 -7.77 30.66
C SER A 533 -2.64 -8.11 31.35
N LEU A 534 -2.89 -9.40 31.62
CA LEU A 534 -4.09 -9.86 32.34
C LEU A 534 -4.19 -9.24 33.74
N LEU A 535 -3.09 -9.22 34.51
CA LEU A 535 -3.03 -8.60 35.84
C LEU A 535 -3.30 -7.09 35.79
N ARG A 536 -2.72 -6.39 34.82
CA ARG A 536 -2.94 -4.95 34.59
C ARG A 536 -4.40 -4.62 34.33
N HIS A 537 -5.12 -5.52 33.68
CA HIS A 537 -6.55 -5.40 33.38
C HIS A 537 -7.45 -6.11 34.42
N ARG A 538 -6.91 -6.45 35.60
CA ARG A 538 -7.61 -7.09 36.73
C ARG A 538 -8.24 -8.45 36.43
N GLN A 539 -7.72 -9.17 35.43
CA GLN A 539 -8.21 -10.48 34.97
C GLN A 539 -7.54 -11.62 35.74
N PHE A 540 -7.69 -11.61 37.07
CA PHE A 540 -6.89 -12.43 37.99
C PHE A 540 -7.08 -13.94 37.82
N ARG A 541 -8.33 -14.39 37.59
CA ARG A 541 -8.64 -15.81 37.37
C ARG A 541 -7.96 -16.33 36.10
N HIS A 542 -7.95 -15.52 35.06
CA HIS A 542 -7.37 -15.83 33.76
C HIS A 542 -5.85 -15.83 33.83
N ALA A 543 -5.25 -14.85 34.51
CA ALA A 543 -3.80 -14.82 34.78
C ALA A 543 -3.33 -16.08 35.52
N LYS A 544 -4.08 -16.54 36.53
CA LYS A 544 -3.80 -17.80 37.24
C LYS A 544 -3.87 -19.01 36.30
N ARG A 545 -4.93 -19.12 35.48
CA ARG A 545 -5.10 -20.22 34.52
C ARG A 545 -3.94 -20.27 33.52
N THR A 546 -3.58 -19.14 32.93
CA THR A 546 -2.44 -19.03 32.00
C THR A 546 -1.13 -19.41 32.67
N HIS A 547 -0.91 -19.02 33.93
CA HIS A 547 0.28 -19.41 34.69
C HIS A 547 0.36 -20.92 34.93
N GLU A 548 -0.75 -21.53 35.34
CA GLU A 548 -0.85 -22.97 35.57
C GLU A 548 -0.60 -23.76 34.27
N LEU A 549 -1.16 -23.29 33.15
CA LEU A 549 -0.91 -23.84 31.83
C LEU A 549 0.56 -23.75 31.42
N ALA A 550 1.17 -22.55 31.47
CA ALA A 550 2.55 -22.33 31.07
C ALA A 550 3.54 -23.13 31.95
N ARG A 551 3.24 -23.26 33.24
CA ARG A 551 4.02 -24.10 34.17
C ARG A 551 3.86 -25.59 33.88
N GLY A 552 2.64 -26.06 33.62
CA GLY A 552 2.37 -27.46 33.28
C GLY A 552 3.09 -27.91 32.01
N LEU A 553 3.21 -27.00 31.04
CA LEU A 553 3.91 -27.22 29.78
C LEU A 553 5.42 -26.93 29.84
N ARG A 554 5.94 -26.51 30.99
CA ARG A 554 7.35 -26.15 31.23
C ARG A 554 7.87 -25.07 30.26
N VAL A 555 7.04 -24.09 29.91
CA VAL A 555 7.44 -22.99 29.02
C VAL A 555 8.48 -22.11 29.72
N ARG A 556 9.65 -21.94 29.08
CA ARG A 556 10.71 -21.05 29.60
C ARG A 556 10.20 -19.62 29.69
N GLY A 557 10.59 -18.90 30.75
CA GLY A 557 10.16 -17.52 30.98
C GLY A 557 8.85 -17.36 31.75
N THR A 558 8.19 -18.46 32.13
CA THR A 558 7.01 -18.39 33.01
C THR A 558 7.37 -17.74 34.35
N PRO A 559 6.64 -16.71 34.81
CA PRO A 559 6.95 -16.05 36.07
C PRO A 559 6.81 -17.01 37.26
N SER A 560 7.55 -16.78 38.34
CA SER A 560 7.47 -17.64 39.53
C SER A 560 6.08 -17.56 40.19
N SER A 561 5.65 -18.66 40.84
CA SER A 561 4.39 -18.67 41.60
C SER A 561 4.38 -17.61 42.71
N GLU A 562 5.54 -17.31 43.29
CA GLU A 562 5.70 -16.27 44.32
C GLU A 562 5.47 -14.87 43.76
N TRP A 563 6.03 -14.59 42.58
CA TRP A 563 5.82 -13.34 41.89
C TRP A 563 4.32 -13.16 41.56
N LEU A 564 3.66 -14.20 41.05
CA LEU A 564 2.24 -14.13 40.73
C LEU A 564 1.38 -13.92 41.98
N ALA A 565 1.63 -14.68 43.06
CA ALA A 565 0.91 -14.51 44.33
C ALA A 565 1.10 -13.09 44.91
N SER A 566 2.32 -12.55 44.78
CA SER A 566 2.65 -11.17 45.13
C SER A 566 1.83 -10.16 44.32
N GLN A 567 1.84 -10.25 43.00
CA GLN A 567 1.10 -9.33 42.14
C GLN A 567 -0.42 -9.42 42.37
N LEU A 568 -0.97 -10.62 42.52
CA LEU A 568 -2.39 -10.81 42.85
C LEU A 568 -2.76 -10.16 44.18
N SER A 569 -1.88 -10.24 45.18
CA SER A 569 -2.09 -9.58 46.48
C SER A 569 -2.07 -8.05 46.35
N ASN A 570 -1.11 -7.52 45.59
CA ASN A 570 -0.97 -6.09 45.34
C ASN A 570 -2.20 -5.50 44.64
N HIS A 571 -2.79 -6.26 43.72
CA HIS A 571 -3.98 -5.86 42.97
C HIS A 571 -5.31 -6.24 43.66
N GLY A 572 -5.28 -6.69 44.92
CA GLY A 572 -6.48 -6.92 45.75
C GLY A 572 -7.09 -8.33 45.68
N SER A 573 -6.56 -9.23 44.86
CA SER A 573 -7.06 -10.62 44.72
C SER A 573 -6.48 -11.56 45.79
N SER A 574 -6.74 -11.26 47.06
CA SER A 574 -6.15 -11.93 48.22
C SER A 574 -6.45 -13.44 48.32
N THR A 575 -7.63 -13.88 47.88
CA THR A 575 -8.05 -15.30 47.91
C THR A 575 -7.25 -16.15 46.93
N LEU A 576 -7.11 -15.70 45.69
CA LEU A 576 -6.28 -16.37 44.68
C LEU A 576 -4.79 -16.33 45.06
N ALA A 577 -4.31 -15.18 45.56
CA ALA A 577 -2.94 -15.05 46.04
C ALA A 577 -2.59 -16.09 47.12
N LYS A 578 -3.48 -16.27 48.12
CA LYS A 578 -3.36 -17.33 49.14
C LYS A 578 -3.32 -18.73 48.52
N LYS A 579 -4.22 -19.02 47.57
CA LYS A 579 -4.32 -20.35 46.94
C LYS A 579 -3.01 -20.70 46.21
N ILE A 580 -2.44 -19.76 45.46
CA ILE A 580 -1.16 -19.94 44.76
C ILE A 580 0.01 -20.03 45.74
N ALA A 581 0.03 -19.20 46.79
CA ALA A 581 1.09 -19.25 47.79
C ALA A 581 1.08 -20.57 48.59
N LYS A 582 -0.08 -21.18 48.82
CA LYS A 582 -0.20 -22.49 49.49
C LYS A 582 0.34 -23.64 48.66
N SER A 583 0.23 -23.59 47.33
CA SER A 583 0.78 -24.63 46.45
C SER A 583 2.28 -24.49 46.21
N SER A 584 2.87 -23.33 46.52
CA SER A 584 4.31 -23.09 46.45
C SER A 584 4.99 -23.50 47.76
N ARG A 585 5.69 -24.64 47.78
CA ARG A 585 6.53 -25.10 48.93
C ARG A 585 7.84 -24.31 49.08
N THR A 586 7.87 -23.05 48.65
CA THR A 586 9.11 -22.30 48.52
C THR A 586 9.61 -21.70 49.82
N LYS A 587 10.93 -21.49 49.87
CA LYS A 587 11.72 -20.94 50.98
C LYS A 587 11.16 -19.57 51.42
N PRO A 588 11.42 -19.15 52.68
CA PRO A 588 11.07 -17.80 53.15
C PRO A 588 11.66 -16.70 52.23
N GLY A 589 10.88 -15.65 51.95
CA GLY A 589 11.19 -14.60 50.95
C GLY A 589 10.08 -13.54 50.84
N VAL A 590 10.06 -12.74 49.75
CA VAL A 590 9.06 -11.70 49.42
C VAL A 590 7.58 -12.06 49.75
N PRO A 591 7.07 -13.30 49.53
CA PRO A 591 5.70 -13.66 49.94
C PRO A 591 5.44 -13.60 51.45
N ASP A 592 6.46 -13.48 52.30
CA ASP A 592 6.30 -13.39 53.76
C ASP A 592 5.59 -12.11 54.19
N VAL A 593 5.88 -10.98 53.54
CA VAL A 593 5.15 -9.72 53.78
C VAL A 593 3.66 -9.91 53.47
N ALA A 594 3.37 -10.52 52.32
CA ALA A 594 2.01 -10.85 51.91
C ALA A 594 1.32 -11.78 52.91
N ARG A 595 2.01 -12.83 53.37
CA ARG A 595 1.49 -13.80 54.36
C ARG A 595 1.15 -13.11 55.68
N VAL A 596 2.00 -12.20 56.18
CA VAL A 596 1.75 -11.46 57.43
C VAL A 596 0.45 -10.67 57.37
N VAL A 597 0.19 -9.99 56.26
CA VAL A 597 -1.06 -9.23 56.07
C VAL A 597 -2.19 -10.08 55.47
N LYS A 598 -2.08 -11.42 55.53
CA LYS A 598 -3.05 -12.36 54.97
C LYS A 598 -3.44 -12.01 53.53
N PHE A 599 -2.46 -11.60 52.72
CA PHE A 599 -2.55 -11.21 51.31
C PHE A 599 -3.51 -10.04 51.02
N LYS A 600 -3.90 -9.26 52.04
CA LYS A 600 -4.74 -8.07 51.90
C LYS A 600 -3.89 -6.80 51.73
N GLU A 601 -3.01 -6.76 50.72
CA GLU A 601 -2.06 -5.65 50.58
C GLU A 601 -2.64 -4.35 49.99
N ALA A 602 -3.72 -4.46 49.21
CA ALA A 602 -4.43 -3.28 48.70
C ALA A 602 -5.14 -2.52 49.83
N HIS A 603 -5.74 -3.25 50.78
CA HIS A 603 -6.46 -2.71 51.94
C HIS A 603 -6.05 -3.47 53.21
N PRO A 604 -4.84 -3.23 53.72
CA PRO A 604 -4.31 -3.99 54.84
C PRO A 604 -5.04 -3.64 56.15
N SER A 605 -5.45 -4.66 56.89
CA SER A 605 -6.01 -4.47 58.23
C SER A 605 -4.95 -3.90 59.16
N ARG A 606 -5.27 -2.82 59.87
CA ARG A 606 -4.37 -2.18 60.84
C ARG A 606 -3.79 -3.17 61.84
N SER A 607 -4.59 -4.13 62.33
CA SER A 607 -4.16 -5.14 63.32
C SER A 607 -3.09 -6.10 62.78
N LEU A 608 -3.14 -6.44 61.48
CA LEU A 608 -2.18 -7.36 60.87
C LEU A 608 -0.82 -6.70 60.62
N VAL A 609 -0.85 -5.39 60.35
CA VAL A 609 0.32 -4.59 59.98
C VAL A 609 1.28 -4.37 61.16
N TYR A 610 0.81 -4.46 62.42
CA TYR A 610 1.66 -4.39 63.62
C TYR A 610 2.76 -5.46 63.68
N LYS A 611 2.59 -6.57 62.96
CA LYS A 611 3.57 -7.65 62.90
C LYS A 611 4.68 -7.39 61.89
N LEU A 612 4.54 -6.40 61.00
CA LEU A 612 5.55 -6.11 59.97
C LEU A 612 6.86 -5.54 60.56
N PRO A 613 6.84 -4.56 61.49
CA PRO A 613 8.08 -4.08 62.11
C PRO A 613 8.86 -5.19 62.81
N SER A 614 8.17 -6.07 63.55
CA SER A 614 8.83 -7.20 64.23
C SER A 614 9.34 -8.24 63.24
N LEU A 615 8.64 -8.48 62.12
CA LEU A 615 9.13 -9.36 61.05
C LEU A 615 10.40 -8.79 60.40
N LEU A 616 10.42 -7.50 60.09
CA LEU A 616 11.58 -6.81 59.50
C LEU A 616 12.79 -6.80 60.44
N ARG A 617 12.57 -6.68 61.76
CA ARG A 617 13.64 -6.71 62.77
C ARG A 617 14.10 -8.14 63.12
N ARG A 618 13.19 -9.12 63.20
CA ARG A 618 13.50 -10.51 63.63
C ARG A 618 14.09 -11.36 62.53
N ARG A 619 13.64 -11.19 61.28
CA ARG A 619 14.23 -11.90 60.14
C ARG A 619 15.33 -11.03 59.55
N ARG A 620 16.46 -11.62 59.17
CA ARG A 620 17.44 -11.00 58.26
C ARG A 620 16.82 -10.84 56.85
N LEU A 621 15.67 -10.17 56.73
CA LEU A 621 15.12 -9.67 55.47
C LEU A 621 16.03 -8.52 55.01
N ARG A 622 17.26 -8.86 54.64
CA ARG A 622 18.25 -7.95 54.06
C ARG A 622 17.94 -7.64 52.59
N ASP A 623 16.93 -8.31 52.04
CA ASP A 623 16.50 -8.11 50.67
C ASP A 623 15.69 -6.81 50.54
N SER A 624 16.31 -5.81 49.90
CA SER A 624 15.75 -4.46 49.69
C SER A 624 14.30 -4.45 49.14
N PRO A 625 13.90 -5.30 48.16
CA PRO A 625 12.52 -5.39 47.67
C PRO A 625 11.48 -5.76 48.75
N SER A 626 11.84 -6.65 49.67
CA SER A 626 10.93 -7.09 50.74
C SER A 626 10.71 -5.97 51.77
N ILE A 627 11.77 -5.23 52.10
CA ILE A 627 11.70 -4.04 52.96
C ILE A 627 10.82 -2.98 52.30
N HIS A 628 11.09 -2.65 51.04
CA HIS A 628 10.34 -1.66 50.27
C HIS A 628 8.83 -1.99 50.28
N ARG A 629 8.49 -3.24 49.97
CA ARG A 629 7.10 -3.70 49.97
C ARG A 629 6.45 -3.64 51.36
N ALA A 630 7.16 -4.03 52.42
CA ALA A 630 6.62 -3.96 53.78
C ALA A 630 6.32 -2.50 54.18
N LEU A 631 7.20 -1.57 53.81
CA LEU A 631 7.00 -0.14 54.02
C LEU A 631 5.80 0.37 53.21
N GLU A 632 5.65 0.00 51.93
CA GLU A 632 4.46 0.34 51.15
C GLU A 632 3.16 -0.14 51.81
N VAL A 633 3.14 -1.36 52.34
CA VAL A 633 1.96 -1.92 53.03
C VAL A 633 1.65 -1.15 54.31
N LEU A 634 2.68 -0.77 55.09
CA LEU A 634 2.53 0.09 56.27
C LEU A 634 2.02 1.49 55.90
N VAL A 635 2.49 2.06 54.78
CA VAL A 635 2.02 3.33 54.24
C VAL A 635 0.54 3.22 53.88
N ARG A 636 0.13 2.24 53.06
CA ARG A 636 -1.29 2.03 52.70
C ARG A 636 -2.20 1.80 53.90
N ALA A 637 -1.67 1.21 54.98
CA ALA A 637 -2.38 1.03 56.25
C ALA A 637 -2.54 2.32 57.08
N GLY A 638 -1.98 3.44 56.62
CA GLY A 638 -1.97 4.73 57.32
C GLY A 638 -1.01 4.79 58.51
N ARG A 639 -0.03 3.89 58.61
CA ARG A 639 0.87 3.78 59.78
C ARG A 639 2.14 4.64 59.62
N ILE A 640 1.97 5.89 59.21
CA ILE A 640 3.07 6.79 58.82
C ILE A 640 4.16 6.94 59.88
N ARG A 641 3.80 7.01 61.17
CA ARG A 641 4.79 7.10 62.27
C ARG A 641 5.71 5.86 62.31
N ALA A 642 5.13 4.67 62.20
CA ALA A 642 5.88 3.43 62.17
C ALA A 642 6.73 3.31 60.90
N VAL A 643 6.22 3.78 59.75
CA VAL A 643 6.99 3.83 58.49
C VAL A 643 8.20 4.73 58.66
N LYS A 644 8.05 5.94 59.20
CA LYS A 644 9.17 6.88 59.40
C LYS A 644 10.23 6.32 60.34
N GLN A 645 9.82 5.69 61.44
CA GLN A 645 10.74 5.03 62.35
C GLN A 645 11.53 3.92 61.62
N LEU A 646 10.84 3.02 60.91
CA LEU A 646 11.52 1.96 60.15
C LEU A 646 12.35 2.51 59.00
N TYR A 647 11.92 3.60 58.37
CA TYR A 647 12.67 4.26 57.32
C TYR A 647 13.95 4.86 57.88
N SER A 648 13.92 5.50 59.05
CA SER A 648 15.12 5.99 59.73
C SER A 648 16.14 4.87 59.98
N GLU A 649 15.67 3.70 60.44
CA GLU A 649 16.50 2.53 60.72
C GLU A 649 17.10 1.91 59.44
N LEU A 650 16.38 1.97 58.31
CA LEU A 650 16.70 1.19 57.11
C LEU A 650 17.20 2.03 55.93
N HIS A 651 17.06 3.36 55.96
CA HIS A 651 17.31 4.19 54.78
C HIS A 651 18.73 4.03 54.25
N GLU A 652 19.76 3.97 55.11
CA GLU A 652 21.16 3.77 54.71
C GLU A 652 21.36 2.51 53.87
N SER A 653 20.64 1.44 54.17
CA SER A 653 20.70 0.17 53.43
C SER A 653 19.94 0.16 52.10
N GLN A 654 19.08 1.16 51.86
CA GLN A 654 18.27 1.23 50.65
C GLN A 654 18.97 2.00 49.54
N SER A 655 18.75 1.55 48.29
CA SER A 655 19.18 2.31 47.12
C SER A 655 18.53 3.71 47.08
N PRO A 656 19.20 4.72 46.48
CA PRO A 656 18.64 6.07 46.35
C PRO A 656 17.23 6.07 45.72
N ASN A 657 17.01 5.25 44.68
CA ASN A 657 15.71 5.14 44.02
C ASN A 657 14.62 4.58 44.94
N ALA A 658 14.94 3.59 45.78
CA ALA A 658 13.99 3.03 46.74
C ALA A 658 13.66 4.07 47.84
N ARG A 659 14.65 4.85 48.29
CA ARG A 659 14.45 5.95 49.25
C ARG A 659 13.47 6.98 48.69
N ILE A 660 13.65 7.39 47.44
CA ILE A 660 12.77 8.35 46.74
C ILE A 660 11.34 7.78 46.61
N ALA A 661 11.20 6.53 46.17
CA ALA A 661 9.88 5.89 46.03
C ALA A 661 9.13 5.76 47.38
N ILE A 662 9.83 5.40 48.46
CA ILE A 662 9.26 5.31 49.81
C ILE A 662 8.85 6.69 50.31
N GLY A 663 9.73 7.69 50.19
CA GLY A 663 9.43 9.07 50.60
C GLY A 663 8.21 9.65 49.87
N ASN A 664 8.13 9.44 48.54
CA ASN A 664 6.96 9.81 47.74
C ASN A 664 5.68 9.09 48.18
N SER A 665 5.77 7.82 48.57
CA SER A 665 4.63 7.07 49.11
C SER A 665 4.17 7.61 50.47
N ILE A 666 5.12 7.95 51.36
CA ILE A 666 4.83 8.59 52.66
C ILE A 666 4.13 9.94 52.44
N LEU A 667 4.65 10.77 51.53
CA LEU A 667 4.08 12.07 51.19
C LEU A 667 2.67 11.94 50.64
N HIS A 668 2.46 11.07 49.65
CA HIS A 668 1.15 10.86 49.05
C HIS A 668 0.11 10.36 50.06
N GLN A 669 0.48 9.42 50.93
CA GLN A 669 -0.42 8.96 51.98
C GLN A 669 -0.68 10.01 53.06
N SER A 670 0.29 10.89 53.36
CA SER A 670 0.09 12.00 54.31
C SER A 670 -1.00 12.96 53.84
N MET A 671 -1.13 13.13 52.52
CA MET A 671 -2.15 13.93 51.85
C MET A 671 -3.53 13.25 51.87
N GLN A 672 -3.60 11.91 51.78
CA GLN A 672 -4.86 11.16 51.75
C GLN A 672 -5.53 10.95 53.13
N HIS A 673 -5.03 11.55 54.21
CA HIS A 673 -5.57 11.28 55.54
C HIS A 673 -6.98 11.90 55.72
N PRO A 674 -8.03 11.10 55.98
CA PRO A 674 -9.43 11.55 55.87
C PRO A 674 -9.87 12.52 56.97
N THR A 675 -9.21 12.50 58.13
CA THR A 675 -9.66 13.23 59.33
C THR A 675 -9.25 14.71 59.36
N ARG A 676 -8.91 15.33 58.23
CA ARG A 676 -8.39 16.70 58.21
C ARG A 676 -9.02 17.55 57.14
N SER A 677 -9.24 18.83 57.49
CA SER A 677 -9.55 19.88 56.53
C SER A 677 -8.51 19.90 55.41
N GLN A 678 -8.93 20.32 54.21
CA GLN A 678 -8.05 20.42 53.04
C GLN A 678 -6.78 21.24 53.34
N VAL A 679 -6.94 22.37 54.04
CA VAL A 679 -5.83 23.22 54.53
C VAL A 679 -4.86 22.42 55.41
N GLY A 680 -5.39 21.68 56.39
CA GLY A 680 -4.58 20.87 57.30
C GLY A 680 -3.84 19.72 56.61
N ARG A 681 -4.31 19.26 55.45
CA ARG A 681 -3.63 18.25 54.63
C ARG A 681 -2.40 18.85 53.93
N GLY A 682 -2.56 19.96 53.22
CA GLY A 682 -1.45 20.66 52.54
C GLY A 682 -0.29 21.00 53.48
N VAL A 683 -0.61 21.66 54.61
CA VAL A 683 0.39 22.03 55.63
C VAL A 683 1.09 20.79 56.23
N LYS A 684 0.37 19.68 56.41
CA LYS A 684 0.98 18.43 56.90
C LYS A 684 1.92 17.83 55.86
N THR A 685 1.53 17.82 54.59
CA THR A 685 2.35 17.26 53.51
C THR A 685 3.65 18.06 53.35
N LEU A 686 3.58 19.39 53.39
CA LEU A 686 4.77 20.27 53.39
C LEU A 686 5.70 20.00 54.56
N ARG A 687 5.17 19.98 55.79
CA ARG A 687 5.96 19.63 56.98
C ARG A 687 6.57 18.22 56.89
N THR A 688 5.85 17.28 56.30
CA THR A 688 6.35 15.92 56.08
C THR A 688 7.47 15.90 55.03
N LEU A 689 7.41 16.77 54.02
CA LEU A 689 8.48 16.95 53.04
C LEU A 689 9.74 17.51 53.70
N THR A 690 9.62 18.59 54.48
CA THR A 690 10.73 19.19 55.22
C THR A 690 11.38 18.15 56.14
N GLU A 691 10.57 17.43 56.92
CA GLU A 691 11.06 16.34 57.77
C GLU A 691 11.76 15.22 56.97
N LEU A 692 11.25 14.88 55.78
CA LEU A 692 11.86 13.88 54.91
C LEU A 692 13.23 14.32 54.38
N VAL A 693 13.34 15.58 53.95
CA VAL A 693 14.57 16.18 53.43
C VAL A 693 15.60 16.30 54.55
N ASP A 694 15.22 16.93 55.66
CA ASP A 694 16.15 17.32 56.72
C ASP A 694 16.64 16.12 57.54
N GLN A 695 15.74 15.16 57.85
CA GLN A 695 16.08 14.06 58.76
C GLN A 695 16.52 12.78 58.05
N TYR A 696 16.11 12.57 56.80
CA TYR A 696 16.32 11.30 56.10
C TYR A 696 17.02 11.44 54.75
N GLY A 697 17.50 12.64 54.40
CA GLY A 697 18.20 12.89 53.14
C GLY A 697 17.35 12.59 51.91
N PHE A 698 16.02 12.73 52.01
CA PHE A 698 15.13 12.54 50.87
C PHE A 698 15.41 13.59 49.80
N VAL A 699 15.70 13.14 48.58
CA VAL A 699 15.91 14.04 47.43
C VAL A 699 14.61 14.12 46.62
N PRO A 700 13.93 15.27 46.59
CA PRO A 700 12.69 15.42 45.82
C PRO A 700 12.90 15.18 44.33
N ASP A 701 11.97 14.46 43.71
CA ASP A 701 11.96 14.19 42.28
C ASP A 701 10.68 14.71 41.60
N ARG A 702 10.54 14.44 40.30
CA ARG A 702 9.34 14.82 39.52
C ARG A 702 8.05 14.21 40.07
N VAL A 703 8.12 13.02 40.70
CA VAL A 703 6.95 12.41 41.35
C VAL A 703 6.61 13.15 42.63
N THR A 704 7.60 13.61 43.39
CA THR A 704 7.39 14.49 44.55
C THR A 704 6.65 15.75 44.14
N VAL A 705 7.11 16.41 43.08
CA VAL A 705 6.45 17.61 42.52
C VAL A 705 4.99 17.29 42.19
N ASN A 706 4.71 16.21 41.47
CA ASN A 706 3.33 15.81 41.17
C ASN A 706 2.46 15.56 42.41
N VAL A 707 3.02 14.98 43.48
CA VAL A 707 2.31 14.76 44.75
C VAL A 707 1.99 16.09 45.44
N LEU A 708 2.94 17.03 45.46
CA LEU A 708 2.73 18.36 46.02
C LEU A 708 1.67 19.13 45.23
N VAL A 709 1.73 19.08 43.90
CA VAL A 709 0.73 19.73 43.04
C VAL A 709 -0.66 19.17 43.27
N LYS A 710 -0.76 17.85 43.40
CA LYS A 710 -2.03 17.23 43.77
C LYS A 710 -2.52 17.74 45.13
N ALA A 711 -1.62 17.88 46.12
CA ALA A 711 -1.97 18.43 47.42
C ALA A 711 -2.42 19.91 47.33
N TYR A 712 -1.81 20.71 46.47
CA TYR A 712 -2.21 22.11 46.23
C TYR A 712 -3.55 22.22 45.49
N MET A 713 -3.80 21.39 44.48
CA MET A 713 -5.09 21.37 43.77
C MET A 713 -6.24 20.93 44.68
N GLU A 714 -5.99 20.04 45.64
CA GLU A 714 -6.98 19.68 46.66
C GLU A 714 -7.16 20.77 47.74
N TRP A 715 -6.31 21.80 47.77
CA TRP A 715 -6.35 22.93 48.69
C TRP A 715 -7.03 24.15 48.05
N THR A 716 -8.34 24.03 47.79
CA THR A 716 -9.14 25.05 47.10
C THR A 716 -9.26 26.38 47.85
N ALA A 717 -9.13 26.38 49.18
CA ALA A 717 -9.29 27.58 50.01
C ALA A 717 -8.12 28.59 49.92
N GLY A 718 -6.99 28.23 49.29
CA GLY A 718 -5.77 29.05 49.29
C GLY A 718 -5.15 29.29 47.92
N PHE A 719 -5.77 28.83 46.83
CA PHE A 719 -5.25 28.97 45.47
C PHE A 719 -6.29 29.62 44.56
N THR A 720 -5.93 30.77 44.00
CA THR A 720 -6.73 31.42 42.96
C THR A 720 -6.55 30.68 41.63
N ASN A 721 -7.45 30.93 40.67
CA ASN A 721 -7.29 30.43 39.30
C ASN A 721 -6.00 30.98 38.64
N GLU A 722 -5.58 32.18 39.03
CA GLU A 722 -4.33 32.81 38.56
C GLU A 722 -3.11 32.05 39.09
N ASP A 723 -3.12 31.64 40.35
CA ASP A 723 -2.07 30.82 40.94
C ASP A 723 -1.96 29.46 40.24
N LEU A 724 -3.08 28.83 39.89
CA LEU A 724 -3.09 27.57 39.15
C LEU A 724 -2.54 27.72 37.72
N ARG A 725 -2.85 28.83 37.05
CA ARG A 725 -2.29 29.14 35.71
C ARG A 725 -0.78 29.39 35.81
N ALA A 726 -0.33 30.18 36.78
CA ALA A 726 1.08 30.46 37.02
C ALA A 726 1.86 29.18 37.37
N LEU A 727 1.27 28.30 38.18
CA LEU A 727 1.82 27.00 38.52
C LEU A 727 1.97 26.09 37.29
N PHE A 728 1.00 26.11 36.38
CA PHE A 728 1.04 25.29 35.17
C PHE A 728 2.08 25.78 34.16
N ASP A 729 2.17 27.09 33.95
CA ASP A 729 3.24 27.69 33.14
C ASP A 729 4.62 27.40 33.75
N HIS A 730 4.73 27.43 35.08
CA HIS A 730 5.94 27.00 35.77
C HIS A 730 6.28 25.51 35.48
N PHE A 731 5.30 24.60 35.40
CA PHE A 731 5.59 23.20 34.99
C PHE A 731 6.21 23.12 33.61
N VAL A 732 5.67 23.87 32.67
CA VAL A 732 6.17 23.91 31.30
C VAL A 732 7.60 24.46 31.28
N ARG A 733 7.88 25.53 32.04
CA ARG A 733 9.24 26.08 32.20
C ARG A 733 10.23 25.07 32.77
N ILE A 734 9.82 24.23 33.74
CA ILE A 734 10.69 23.17 34.26
C ILE A 734 10.73 21.92 33.35
N GLY A 735 10.14 21.96 32.15
CA GLY A 735 10.29 20.95 31.10
C GLY A 735 9.10 20.00 30.90
N TYR A 736 7.93 20.24 31.52
CA TYR A 736 6.73 19.44 31.22
C TYR A 736 6.21 19.75 29.80
N PRO A 737 5.87 18.73 28.99
CA PRO A 737 5.54 18.94 27.59
C PRO A 737 4.17 19.60 27.43
N THR A 738 4.10 20.66 26.65
CA THR A 738 2.85 21.21 26.15
C THR A 738 2.32 20.35 25.02
N GLY A 739 1.01 20.33 24.79
CA GLY A 739 0.36 19.51 23.75
C GLY A 739 0.67 19.90 22.30
N GLY A 740 1.72 20.70 22.05
CA GLY A 740 2.05 21.28 20.74
C GLY A 740 1.09 22.41 20.38
N GLY A 741 1.53 23.68 20.44
CA GLY A 741 0.72 24.81 19.97
C GLY A 741 0.82 26.12 20.74
N ALA A 742 1.59 26.20 21.84
CA ALA A 742 1.76 27.47 22.54
C ALA A 742 2.83 28.34 21.86
N LEU A 743 2.42 29.41 21.18
CA LEU A 743 3.32 30.40 20.54
C LEU A 743 4.24 31.10 21.54
N SER A 744 3.79 31.29 22.78
CA SER A 744 4.54 31.97 23.86
C SER A 744 5.41 31.04 24.71
N GLY A 745 5.58 29.77 24.31
CA GLY A 745 6.36 28.77 25.05
C GLY A 745 5.69 28.23 26.33
N VAL A 746 4.68 28.92 26.88
CA VAL A 746 3.85 28.48 28.01
C VAL A 746 2.35 28.65 27.69
N PRO A 747 1.46 27.79 28.20
CA PRO A 747 0.06 27.74 27.77
C PRO A 747 -0.83 28.91 28.24
N PHE A 748 -0.54 29.55 29.38
CA PHE A 748 -1.37 30.63 29.91
C PHE A 748 -0.74 32.02 29.83
N GLY A 749 0.50 32.14 29.35
CA GLY A 749 1.18 33.43 29.17
C GLY A 749 1.42 34.21 30.47
N THR A 750 1.42 33.54 31.63
CA THR A 750 1.73 34.19 32.91
C THR A 750 3.17 34.70 32.90
N ALA A 751 3.44 35.86 33.48
CA ALA A 751 4.78 36.44 33.52
C ALA A 751 5.78 35.50 34.23
N GLU A 752 7.07 35.63 33.90
CA GLU A 752 8.13 34.95 34.65
C GLU A 752 8.20 35.52 36.06
N GLY A 753 7.59 34.82 37.01
CA GLY A 753 7.61 35.13 38.43
C GLY A 753 7.90 33.89 39.27
N PRO A 754 8.26 34.06 40.55
CA PRO A 754 8.34 32.93 41.47
C PRO A 754 7.00 32.18 41.50
N PRO A 755 7.00 30.84 41.50
CA PRO A 755 5.75 30.10 41.59
C PRO A 755 5.03 30.48 42.89
N PRO A 756 3.68 30.47 42.91
CA PRO A 756 2.90 30.85 44.10
C PRO A 756 3.21 29.95 45.31
N VAL A 757 3.80 28.78 45.07
CA VAL A 757 4.32 27.92 46.13
C VAL A 757 5.67 27.33 45.75
N TYR A 758 6.52 27.15 46.76
CA TYR A 758 7.80 26.46 46.65
C TYR A 758 7.63 25.05 46.08
N LEU A 759 8.18 24.85 44.88
CA LEU A 759 8.36 23.53 44.28
C LEU A 759 9.86 23.22 44.23
N PRO A 760 10.30 22.04 44.71
CA PRO A 760 11.69 21.66 44.55
C PRO A 760 12.02 21.56 43.06
N ALA A 761 13.23 21.95 42.66
CA ALA A 761 13.71 21.86 41.28
C ALA A 761 14.26 20.44 41.00
N PRO A 762 13.50 19.53 40.36
CA PRO A 762 13.92 18.15 40.18
C PRO A 762 15.04 18.06 39.13
N LYS A 763 16.18 17.50 39.54
CA LYS A 763 17.32 17.22 38.65
C LYS A 763 17.10 16.02 37.70
N SER A 764 16.07 15.22 37.94
CA SER A 764 15.82 13.98 37.17
C SER A 764 15.14 14.25 35.83
N PRO A 765 15.47 13.45 34.78
CA PRO A 765 14.86 13.60 33.46
C PRO A 765 13.36 13.32 33.50
N LEU A 766 12.60 14.08 32.71
CA LEU A 766 11.16 13.93 32.66
C LEU A 766 10.76 12.70 31.82
N SER A 767 9.92 11.84 32.40
CA SER A 767 9.26 10.75 31.68
C SER A 767 7.79 11.08 31.50
N PHE A 768 7.30 11.13 30.26
CA PHE A 768 5.89 11.40 29.99
C PHE A 768 4.95 10.42 30.70
N ARG A 769 5.28 9.12 30.67
CA ARG A 769 4.44 8.06 31.26
C ARG A 769 4.41 8.10 32.79
N LYS A 770 5.54 8.40 33.43
CA LYS A 770 5.66 8.40 34.90
C LYS A 770 5.29 9.74 35.54
N HIS A 771 5.60 10.86 34.87
CA HIS A 771 5.51 12.19 35.45
C HIS A 771 4.39 13.03 34.79
N ALA A 772 4.45 13.28 33.49
CA ALA A 772 3.50 14.20 32.85
C ALA A 772 2.05 13.66 32.83
N ARG A 773 1.85 12.40 32.42
CA ARG A 773 0.51 11.82 32.27
C ARG A 773 -0.29 11.76 33.59
N PRO A 774 0.28 11.30 34.73
CA PRO A 774 -0.45 11.35 36.00
C PRO A 774 -0.81 12.76 36.43
N LEU A 775 0.08 13.74 36.23
CA LEU A 775 -0.18 15.15 36.53
C LEU A 775 -1.37 15.67 35.74
N TYR A 776 -1.35 15.52 34.40
CA TYR A 776 -2.46 15.98 33.54
C TYR A 776 -3.77 15.28 33.83
N LYS A 777 -3.74 14.00 34.24
CA LYS A 777 -4.95 13.29 34.70
C LYS A 777 -5.54 13.96 35.95
N ASN A 778 -4.69 14.28 36.94
CA ASN A 778 -5.14 14.93 38.17
C ASN A 778 -5.67 16.36 37.89
N VAL A 779 -4.97 17.13 37.05
CA VAL A 779 -5.40 18.48 36.65
C VAL A 779 -6.79 18.42 36.01
N ARG A 780 -6.99 17.51 35.05
CA ARG A 780 -8.29 17.35 34.37
C ARG A 780 -9.41 17.00 35.36
N GLN A 781 -9.14 16.15 36.34
CA GLN A 781 -10.11 15.78 37.37
C GLN A 781 -10.41 16.91 38.36
N GLY A 782 -9.44 17.79 38.65
CA GLY A 782 -9.61 18.89 39.60
C GLY A 782 -10.23 20.16 39.01
N VAL A 783 -9.98 20.47 37.74
CA VAL A 783 -10.37 21.76 37.11
C VAL A 783 -11.73 21.69 36.40
N LEU A 784 -12.16 20.52 35.94
CA LEU A 784 -13.40 20.35 35.16
C LEU A 784 -14.36 19.32 35.82
N PRO A 785 -14.93 19.60 37.00
CA PRO A 785 -15.91 18.70 37.61
C PRO A 785 -17.25 18.64 36.83
N GLU A 786 -17.56 19.60 35.96
CA GLU A 786 -18.94 19.82 35.46
C GLU A 786 -19.30 19.34 34.04
N LYS A 787 -18.38 18.80 33.23
CA LYS A 787 -18.77 18.19 31.94
C LYS A 787 -18.01 16.89 31.70
N ARG A 788 -18.59 15.77 32.15
CA ARG A 788 -18.20 14.42 31.73
C ARG A 788 -18.45 14.30 30.23
N CYS A 789 -17.38 14.44 29.44
CA CYS A 789 -17.40 14.21 28.01
C CYS A 789 -17.38 12.69 27.79
N GLU A 790 -18.54 12.10 27.47
CA GLU A 790 -18.77 10.66 27.32
C GLU A 790 -17.76 9.98 26.38
N CYS A 791 -17.19 10.68 25.40
CA CYS A 791 -16.19 10.11 24.49
C CYS A 791 -14.80 9.88 25.10
N CYS A 792 -14.51 10.42 26.30
CA CYS A 792 -13.22 10.25 26.99
C CYS A 792 -13.29 9.33 28.22
N GLU A 793 -14.49 8.91 28.63
CA GLU A 793 -14.75 8.30 29.93
C GLU A 793 -15.15 6.82 29.89
N ASP A 794 -14.86 6.10 28.81
CA ASP A 794 -15.05 4.64 28.80
C ASP A 794 -13.92 3.86 29.55
N ARG A 795 -13.46 4.44 30.66
CA ARG A 795 -12.51 3.85 31.63
C ARG A 795 -12.70 4.42 33.04
N GLY A 796 -13.57 3.80 33.83
CA GLY A 796 -13.44 3.77 35.29
C GLY A 796 -14.75 3.68 36.07
N GLU A 797 -15.01 2.46 36.55
CA GLU A 797 -15.79 2.12 37.76
C GLU A 797 -17.28 1.72 37.62
N ASP A 798 -17.55 0.56 38.23
CA ASP A 798 -18.72 0.15 39.00
C ASP A 798 -20.07 -0.13 38.32
N LEU A 799 -20.22 -1.41 37.93
CA LEU A 799 -21.45 -2.15 38.21
C LEU A 799 -21.14 -3.14 39.34
N GLU A 800 -21.50 -2.75 40.57
CA GLU A 800 -21.81 -3.73 41.61
C GLU A 800 -23.01 -4.55 41.13
N GLY A 801 -22.81 -5.85 40.98
CA GLY A 801 -23.88 -6.80 40.80
C GLY A 801 -24.77 -6.81 42.05
N GLY A 802 -25.98 -6.27 41.90
CA GLY A 802 -27.10 -6.58 42.78
C GLY A 802 -27.37 -8.07 42.74
N ARG A 803 -27.51 -8.66 43.94
CA ARG A 803 -28.03 -10.01 44.12
C ARG A 803 -29.50 -10.03 43.65
N GLY A 804 -29.76 -10.90 42.67
CA GLY A 804 -30.96 -11.70 42.52
C GLY A 804 -30.50 -13.14 42.37
#